data_AF-A0A1G7EV08-F1
#
_entry.id   AF-A0A1G7EV08-F1
#
_cell.length_a   1.000
_cell.length_b   1.000
_cell.length_c   1.000
_cell.angle_alpha   90.00
_cell.angle_beta   90.00
_cell.angle_gamma   90.00
#
_symmetry.space_group_name_H-M   'P 1'
#
loop_
_entity.id
_entity.type
_entity.pdbx_description
1 polymer ?
#
loop_
_entity_poly.entity_id
_entity_poly.type
_entity_poly.pdbx_seq_one_letter_code
_entity_poly.pdbx_strand_id
1 'polypeptide(L)'
;MGTRKNAKFLTPSERENFVRACVLLKADIVNPGALASLRYSKWDEFAAVHWMIQEAFAPGSPTVNFGHGGMGAYSFLSWHRYFLFHMEQQLQTKVAGVTVPYWDWTDPTSIMTNTFMGPDGTTGGRVQQGYFAVNRPGTGPNTTTSPGWWPASLDGWTLSNIFPTNARGGLKRSTGAAAATPLPSPADIQQALAKANFPDFQGALEAGAGIASGHRLHNDMHKWIGGHMQILQASPFDPFFYLVHANVDRLWAMWQTDGHMNEYPNAGGFQHHRRNDLMYPWMGGAAGYGTNAAIAGSVPMPSWVTGPGAKTNANTLDFRNEFDYTYDTIPIMGIGLDRTGSMTGLTPDPMVVTDADVTKWEAAKRGVSAFLQDAETAQASGEIYLTAGVKTFRSLIANDFDSVFGAPDYGLIKTGSSFSKSIFDSNIASVTPGGSTPLADALQDVQNTLVETPFGGDPGDERRYLAMLTDGVRTSGSPMNSIPNGSFSRTAIFAMGFGTGADVSYTTLETMRNKGQILGSQQIFHGENAGTIDKFFSNSLAAAIGFTTIFDPVIELFAGEHTHLYFDATSAEDSFFITAQGMDFEDRNWKFMLHGPNGYVLYGDDMAHGHGESCHHCCPSPHVTAKRSDGRLTVVVQRGNTAKHCWVGKWELMIAYKAKNIDGMVMQMLGELMFPVAAGPIRGHRYSRLLAQPKKRTAVRNIFTKSQHGLDMRALSSNRNDNDACNITVNIYSRTNLKVTLDPKSLVIKSGEELNIMVNMQAMIGGVNQLSGFARMVAPGFDIQKLLPKDKVDIILKKIEHPKRENDGKKDGKCKSELDIALILGHLEKEKEGLEFIKDSEVKVVSHEGGPLHVHVKDTEVPGTYHFGIYVEGTYIPNAPNEKNNHEHGNMENAPANEGEPETFSRLLNISIGVIGA
;
A
#
# COMPACT_ATOMS: atom_id res chain seq x y z
N MET A 1 -5.82 -21.60 -3.73
CA MET A 1 -5.39 -20.57 -4.68
C MET A 1 -4.97 -19.35 -3.87
N GLY A 2 -4.66 -18.22 -4.50
CA GLY A 2 -3.91 -17.18 -3.83
C GLY A 2 -4.17 -15.75 -4.32
N THR A 3 -3.28 -14.84 -3.94
CA THR A 3 -3.35 -13.43 -4.33
C THR A 3 -2.66 -13.21 -5.67
N ARG A 4 -3.41 -12.74 -6.68
CA ARG A 4 -2.85 -12.25 -7.93
C ARG A 4 -2.28 -10.86 -7.72
N LYS A 5 -1.01 -10.68 -8.09
CA LYS A 5 -0.24 -9.46 -7.84
C LYS A 5 0.16 -8.79 -9.15
N ASN A 6 0.46 -7.49 -9.08
CA ASN A 6 1.04 -6.81 -10.22
C ASN A 6 2.41 -7.43 -10.54
N ALA A 7 2.59 -7.83 -11.80
CA ALA A 7 3.80 -8.40 -12.36
C ALA A 7 5.04 -7.56 -12.08
N LYS A 8 4.90 -6.22 -11.95
CA LYS A 8 5.98 -5.30 -11.60
C LYS A 8 6.54 -5.54 -10.20
N PHE A 9 5.69 -5.82 -9.21
CA PHE A 9 6.07 -5.90 -7.80
C PHE A 9 6.27 -7.34 -7.30
N LEU A 10 6.28 -8.33 -8.20
CA LEU A 10 6.66 -9.69 -7.86
C LEU A 10 8.12 -9.76 -7.41
N THR A 11 8.36 -10.52 -6.35
CA THR A 11 9.70 -10.92 -5.91
C THR A 11 10.43 -11.69 -7.00
N PRO A 12 11.78 -11.72 -6.99
CA PRO A 12 12.56 -12.54 -7.91
C PRO A 12 12.11 -14.01 -7.93
N SER A 13 11.77 -14.57 -6.76
CA SER A 13 11.31 -15.95 -6.64
C SER A 13 9.90 -16.17 -7.20
N GLU A 14 8.97 -15.25 -7.00
CA GLU A 14 7.63 -15.32 -7.62
C GLU A 14 7.73 -15.25 -9.16
N ARG A 15 8.58 -14.37 -9.69
CA ARG A 15 8.85 -14.27 -11.13
C ARG A 15 9.38 -15.58 -11.70
N GLU A 16 10.40 -16.15 -11.06
CA GLU A 16 10.99 -17.42 -11.50
C GLU A 16 9.98 -18.57 -11.44
N ASN A 17 9.22 -18.68 -10.35
CA ASN A 17 8.23 -19.75 -10.18
C ASN A 17 7.12 -19.67 -11.24
N PHE A 18 6.62 -18.47 -11.56
CA PHE A 18 5.63 -18.29 -12.62
C PHE A 18 6.18 -18.72 -13.98
N VAL A 19 7.38 -18.26 -14.37
CA VAL A 19 7.97 -18.62 -15.66
C VAL A 19 8.29 -20.11 -15.75
N ARG A 20 8.81 -20.69 -14.67
CA ARG A 20 9.05 -22.12 -14.57
C ARG A 20 7.77 -22.91 -14.79
N ALA A 21 6.65 -22.51 -14.18
CA ALA A 21 5.37 -23.17 -14.38
C ALA A 21 4.90 -23.12 -15.85
N CYS A 22 5.02 -21.95 -16.49
CA CYS A 22 4.68 -21.77 -17.91
C CYS A 22 5.53 -22.68 -18.83
N VAL A 23 6.84 -22.71 -18.61
CA VAL A 23 7.78 -23.54 -19.39
C VAL A 23 7.51 -25.02 -19.20
N LEU A 24 7.25 -25.47 -17.96
CA LEU A 24 6.92 -26.87 -17.68
C LEU A 24 5.58 -27.29 -18.29
N LEU A 25 4.58 -26.40 -18.31
CA LEU A 25 3.30 -26.66 -18.98
C LEU A 25 3.45 -26.73 -20.50
N LYS A 26 4.33 -25.90 -21.08
CA LYS A 26 4.69 -25.96 -22.51
C LYS A 26 5.45 -27.24 -22.89
N ALA A 27 6.23 -27.80 -21.97
CA ALA A 27 6.94 -29.06 -22.20
C ALA A 27 6.04 -30.32 -22.08
N ASP A 28 4.83 -30.18 -21.53
CA ASP A 28 3.90 -31.28 -21.29
C ASP A 28 3.11 -31.64 -22.56
N ILE A 29 3.59 -32.61 -23.34
CA ILE A 29 2.99 -33.02 -24.62
C ILE A 29 1.76 -33.91 -24.37
N VAL A 30 0.61 -33.49 -24.88
CA VAL A 30 -0.68 -34.21 -24.72
C VAL A 30 -0.77 -35.42 -25.65
N ASN A 31 -0.18 -35.34 -26.84
CA ASN A 31 -0.26 -36.37 -27.88
C ASN A 31 1.13 -36.93 -28.27
N PRO A 32 1.89 -37.57 -27.36
CA PRO A 32 3.28 -37.96 -27.60
C PRO A 32 3.47 -38.94 -28.78
N GLY A 33 2.43 -39.71 -29.13
CA GLY A 33 2.44 -40.64 -30.26
C GLY A 33 2.34 -39.98 -31.65
N ALA A 34 2.03 -38.68 -31.74
CA ALA A 34 1.97 -37.97 -33.00
C ALA A 34 3.37 -37.66 -33.59
N LEU A 35 3.43 -37.42 -34.90
CA LEU A 35 4.62 -36.86 -35.56
C LEU A 35 5.05 -35.57 -34.87
N ALA A 36 6.35 -35.31 -34.77
CA ALA A 36 6.88 -34.14 -34.05
C ALA A 36 6.24 -32.81 -34.50
N SER A 37 5.99 -32.65 -35.81
CA SER A 37 5.34 -31.45 -36.37
C SER A 37 3.86 -31.28 -36.00
N LEU A 38 3.22 -32.33 -35.51
CA LEU A 38 1.81 -32.41 -35.10
C LEU A 38 1.67 -32.61 -33.58
N ARG A 39 2.76 -32.59 -32.82
CA ARG A 39 2.67 -32.62 -31.36
C ARG A 39 2.19 -31.27 -30.85
N TYR A 40 1.37 -31.30 -29.82
CA TYR A 40 0.93 -30.11 -29.11
C TYR A 40 1.03 -30.35 -27.60
N SER A 41 1.37 -29.28 -26.89
CA SER A 41 1.50 -29.28 -25.44
C SER A 41 0.20 -28.93 -24.74
N LYS A 42 0.16 -29.10 -23.42
CA LYS A 42 -0.94 -28.63 -22.59
C LYS A 42 -1.12 -27.12 -22.69
N TRP A 43 -0.03 -26.36 -22.85
CA TRP A 43 -0.09 -24.92 -23.15
C TRP A 43 -0.79 -24.64 -24.49
N ASP A 44 -0.43 -25.38 -25.55
CA ASP A 44 -1.02 -25.20 -26.88
C ASP A 44 -2.52 -25.56 -26.91
N GLU A 45 -2.95 -26.49 -26.06
CA GLU A 45 -4.35 -26.82 -25.88
C GLU A 45 -5.18 -25.60 -25.42
N PHE A 46 -4.65 -24.73 -24.55
CA PHE A 46 -5.34 -23.50 -24.14
C PHE A 46 -5.52 -22.51 -25.30
N ALA A 47 -4.52 -22.39 -26.18
CA ALA A 47 -4.65 -21.59 -27.40
C ALA A 47 -5.73 -22.16 -28.34
N ALA A 48 -5.79 -23.49 -28.46
CA ALA A 48 -6.81 -24.16 -29.28
C ALA A 48 -8.22 -24.00 -28.68
N VAL A 49 -8.39 -24.10 -27.35
CA VAL A 49 -9.66 -23.87 -26.65
C VAL A 49 -10.17 -22.45 -26.92
N HIS A 50 -9.30 -21.45 -26.82
CA HIS A 50 -9.66 -20.05 -27.11
C HIS A 50 -10.05 -19.81 -28.58
N TRP A 51 -9.50 -20.56 -29.53
CA TRP A 51 -10.01 -20.53 -30.91
C TRP A 51 -11.41 -21.18 -31.00
N MET A 52 -11.59 -22.37 -30.43
CA MET A 52 -12.83 -23.13 -30.54
C MET A 52 -14.07 -22.40 -30.00
N ILE A 53 -13.91 -21.60 -28.94
CA ILE A 53 -15.01 -20.83 -28.33
C ILE A 53 -15.44 -19.61 -29.15
N GLN A 54 -14.64 -19.17 -30.12
CA GLN A 54 -15.00 -18.08 -31.02
C GLN A 54 -15.95 -18.53 -32.13
N GLU A 55 -15.88 -19.81 -32.49
CA GLU A 55 -16.68 -20.44 -33.55
C GLU A 55 -17.53 -21.58 -32.96
N ALA A 56 -18.10 -21.39 -31.77
CA ALA A 56 -18.91 -22.40 -31.09
C ALA A 56 -20.32 -22.49 -31.69
N PHE A 57 -21.04 -23.58 -31.40
CA PHE A 57 -22.49 -23.66 -31.57
C PHE A 57 -23.15 -24.10 -30.27
N ALA A 58 -24.43 -23.76 -30.11
CA ALA A 58 -25.23 -24.06 -28.93
C ALA A 58 -26.66 -24.45 -29.34
N PRO A 59 -27.48 -25.04 -28.44
CA PRO A 59 -28.86 -25.38 -28.75
C PRO A 59 -29.66 -24.15 -29.22
N GLY A 60 -30.12 -24.18 -30.46
CA GLY A 60 -30.87 -23.08 -31.06
C GLY A 60 -30.01 -21.97 -31.68
N SER A 61 -28.67 -22.06 -31.63
CA SER A 61 -27.76 -21.11 -32.27
C SER A 61 -26.60 -21.80 -33.01
N PRO A 62 -26.48 -21.65 -34.34
CA PRO A 62 -25.44 -22.31 -35.13
C PRO A 62 -24.06 -21.67 -34.98
N THR A 63 -23.98 -20.44 -34.49
CA THR A 63 -22.72 -19.70 -34.27
C THR A 63 -22.83 -18.85 -33.00
N VAL A 64 -21.96 -19.09 -32.04
CA VAL A 64 -21.85 -18.35 -30.78
C VAL A 64 -20.37 -18.09 -30.50
N ASN A 65 -20.02 -16.84 -30.20
CA ASN A 65 -18.69 -16.48 -29.72
C ASN A 65 -18.76 -16.23 -28.22
N PHE A 66 -18.40 -17.22 -27.41
CA PHE A 66 -18.48 -17.12 -25.94
C PHE A 66 -17.42 -16.21 -25.34
N GLY A 67 -16.31 -16.00 -26.05
CA GLY A 67 -15.17 -15.25 -25.53
C GLY A 67 -15.23 -13.77 -25.82
N HIS A 68 -15.84 -13.33 -26.94
CA HIS A 68 -15.74 -11.94 -27.40
C HIS A 68 -17.01 -11.54 -28.15
N GLY A 69 -17.30 -10.23 -28.22
CA GLY A 69 -18.37 -9.77 -29.11
C GLY A 69 -18.93 -8.38 -28.82
N GLY A 70 -18.41 -7.65 -27.83
CA GLY A 70 -18.89 -6.31 -27.51
C GLY A 70 -20.34 -6.27 -27.03
N MET A 71 -21.06 -5.20 -27.40
CA MET A 71 -22.40 -4.91 -26.86
C MET A 71 -23.41 -6.01 -27.19
N GLY A 72 -23.88 -6.70 -26.15
CA GLY A 72 -24.81 -7.83 -26.23
C GLY A 72 -24.18 -9.21 -26.01
N ALA A 73 -22.85 -9.35 -26.11
CA ALA A 73 -22.10 -10.59 -25.84
C ALA A 73 -21.48 -10.57 -24.44
N TYR A 74 -22.32 -10.67 -23.41
CA TYR A 74 -21.95 -10.43 -22.01
C TYR A 74 -21.02 -11.46 -21.35
N SER A 75 -20.64 -12.53 -22.06
CA SER A 75 -19.79 -13.59 -21.49
C SER A 75 -18.29 -13.32 -21.56
N PHE A 76 -17.84 -12.21 -22.15
CA PHE A 76 -16.42 -11.89 -22.26
C PHE A 76 -15.71 -11.95 -20.89
N LEU A 77 -16.26 -11.27 -19.87
CA LEU A 77 -15.63 -11.21 -18.55
C LEU A 77 -15.69 -12.57 -17.81
N SER A 78 -16.86 -13.20 -17.77
CA SER A 78 -17.08 -14.48 -17.07
C SER A 78 -16.27 -15.62 -17.70
N TRP A 79 -16.24 -15.70 -19.04
CA TRP A 79 -15.50 -16.72 -19.76
C TRP A 79 -13.99 -16.60 -19.49
N HIS A 80 -13.43 -15.39 -19.63
CA HIS A 80 -12.00 -15.17 -19.39
C HIS A 80 -11.61 -15.36 -17.92
N ARG A 81 -12.45 -14.93 -16.96
CA ARG A 81 -12.25 -15.21 -15.53
C ARG A 81 -12.05 -16.69 -15.26
N TYR A 82 -12.95 -17.52 -15.77
CA TYR A 82 -12.88 -18.96 -15.53
C TYR A 82 -11.77 -19.63 -16.37
N PHE A 83 -11.46 -19.10 -17.55
CA PHE A 83 -10.31 -19.54 -18.34
C PHE A 83 -8.97 -19.30 -17.62
N LEU A 84 -8.80 -18.12 -17.01
CA LEU A 84 -7.63 -17.79 -16.17
C LEU A 84 -7.52 -18.72 -14.96
N PHE A 85 -8.63 -18.98 -14.28
CA PHE A 85 -8.69 -19.92 -13.17
C PHE A 85 -8.20 -21.32 -13.59
N HIS A 86 -8.71 -21.87 -14.70
CA HIS A 86 -8.26 -23.17 -15.21
C HIS A 86 -6.78 -23.16 -15.57
N MET A 87 -6.29 -22.10 -16.19
CA MET A 87 -4.87 -21.95 -16.50
C MET A 87 -4.03 -21.99 -15.22
N GLU A 88 -4.43 -21.22 -14.20
CA GLU A 88 -3.74 -21.15 -12.92
C GLU A 88 -3.70 -22.52 -12.23
N GLN A 89 -4.81 -23.26 -12.24
CA GLN A 89 -4.85 -24.64 -11.73
C GLN A 89 -3.85 -25.54 -12.47
N GLN A 90 -3.75 -25.45 -13.80
CA GLN A 90 -2.79 -26.22 -14.57
C GLN A 90 -1.34 -25.82 -14.26
N LEU A 91 -1.05 -24.53 -14.10
CA LEU A 91 0.26 -24.05 -13.66
C LEU A 91 0.62 -24.59 -12.27
N GLN A 92 -0.33 -24.64 -11.34
CA GLN A 92 -0.12 -25.17 -9.99
C GLN A 92 0.17 -26.68 -9.97
N THR A 93 -0.23 -27.44 -10.99
CA THR A 93 0.21 -28.84 -11.14
C THR A 93 1.70 -28.97 -11.42
N LYS A 94 2.36 -27.90 -11.89
CA LYS A 94 3.79 -27.85 -12.21
C LYS A 94 4.59 -27.18 -11.10
N VAL A 95 4.08 -26.08 -10.55
CA VAL A 95 4.70 -25.37 -9.43
C VAL A 95 3.61 -24.93 -8.45
N ALA A 96 3.55 -25.60 -7.29
CA ALA A 96 2.52 -25.34 -6.28
C ALA A 96 2.55 -23.88 -5.81
N GLY A 97 1.36 -23.30 -5.59
CA GLY A 97 1.19 -21.95 -5.06
C GLY A 97 1.42 -20.80 -6.05
N VAL A 98 1.78 -21.09 -7.32
CA VAL A 98 1.87 -20.04 -8.35
C VAL A 98 0.49 -19.46 -8.65
N THR A 99 0.41 -18.13 -8.72
CA THR A 99 -0.75 -17.39 -9.22
C THR A 99 -0.40 -16.71 -10.55
N VAL A 100 -1.41 -16.47 -11.38
CA VAL A 100 -1.27 -15.68 -12.61
C VAL A 100 -1.14 -14.20 -12.21
N PRO A 101 -0.02 -13.52 -12.48
CA PRO A 101 0.08 -12.10 -12.20
C PRO A 101 -0.73 -11.29 -13.21
N TYR A 102 -1.08 -10.06 -12.85
CA TYR A 102 -1.65 -9.08 -13.79
C TYR A 102 -0.60 -8.04 -14.17
N TRP A 103 -0.78 -7.37 -15.31
CA TRP A 103 0.00 -6.19 -15.64
C TRP A 103 -0.90 -4.96 -15.68
N ASP A 104 -0.61 -3.97 -14.82
CA ASP A 104 -1.31 -2.69 -14.85
C ASP A 104 -0.88 -1.91 -16.10
N TRP A 105 -1.81 -1.75 -17.03
CA TRP A 105 -1.54 -1.12 -18.32
C TRP A 105 -1.30 0.38 -18.24
N THR A 106 -1.60 1.01 -17.10
CA THR A 106 -1.36 2.44 -16.94
C THR A 106 0.13 2.76 -16.79
N ASP A 107 0.96 1.77 -16.44
CA ASP A 107 2.39 1.94 -16.25
C ASP A 107 3.20 1.44 -17.47
N PRO A 108 3.97 2.33 -18.13
CA PRO A 108 4.80 2.00 -19.28
C PRO A 108 6.09 1.26 -18.91
N THR A 109 6.36 1.03 -17.63
CA THR A 109 7.57 0.34 -17.19
C THR A 109 7.59 -1.09 -17.70
N SER A 110 8.64 -1.43 -18.47
CA SER A 110 8.73 -2.73 -19.11
C SER A 110 8.99 -3.86 -18.11
N ILE A 111 8.14 -4.89 -18.16
CA ILE A 111 8.36 -6.19 -17.49
C ILE A 111 8.99 -7.22 -18.43
N MET A 112 9.40 -6.81 -19.64
CA MET A 112 9.93 -7.65 -20.71
C MET A 112 11.43 -7.89 -20.56
N THR A 113 11.81 -8.70 -19.56
CA THR A 113 13.19 -9.15 -19.37
C THR A 113 13.38 -10.57 -19.91
N ASN A 114 14.62 -10.93 -20.25
CA ASN A 114 14.96 -12.28 -20.75
C ASN A 114 14.49 -13.42 -19.82
N THR A 115 14.49 -13.19 -18.50
CA THR A 115 14.18 -14.22 -17.49
C THR A 115 12.75 -14.16 -16.95
N PHE A 116 11.96 -13.13 -17.29
CA PHE A 116 10.55 -13.01 -16.87
C PHE A 116 9.60 -13.12 -18.06
N MET A 117 9.22 -12.03 -18.73
CA MET A 117 8.24 -12.07 -19.84
C MET A 117 8.83 -12.20 -21.24
N GLY A 118 10.15 -12.24 -21.38
CA GLY A 118 10.86 -12.24 -22.66
C GLY A 118 10.81 -10.85 -23.34
N PRO A 119 11.83 -10.50 -24.15
CA PRO A 119 11.88 -9.21 -24.85
C PRO A 119 10.93 -9.17 -26.05
N ASP A 120 10.95 -8.04 -26.77
CA ASP A 120 10.27 -7.88 -28.05
C ASP A 120 10.90 -8.75 -29.16
N GLY A 121 10.15 -8.92 -30.25
CA GLY A 121 10.59 -9.65 -31.43
C GLY A 121 11.64 -8.89 -32.24
N THR A 122 12.63 -9.60 -32.77
CA THR A 122 13.68 -9.01 -33.63
C THR A 122 13.59 -9.56 -35.04
N THR A 123 14.16 -10.73 -35.32
CA THR A 123 14.19 -11.31 -36.66
C THR A 123 12.81 -11.78 -37.11
N GLY A 124 12.22 -11.08 -38.08
CA GLY A 124 10.85 -11.37 -38.55
C GLY A 124 9.79 -11.22 -37.46
N GLY A 125 10.04 -10.33 -36.50
CA GLY A 125 9.20 -10.12 -35.32
C GLY A 125 9.23 -11.27 -34.32
N ARG A 126 10.15 -12.24 -34.44
CA ARG A 126 10.26 -13.39 -33.53
C ARG A 126 11.12 -13.07 -32.31
N VAL A 127 10.71 -13.57 -31.15
CA VAL A 127 11.48 -13.47 -29.90
C VAL A 127 12.69 -14.42 -29.97
N GLN A 128 13.89 -13.85 -29.91
CA GLN A 128 15.17 -14.58 -30.07
C GLN A 128 15.93 -14.81 -28.76
N GLN A 129 15.67 -14.00 -27.73
CA GLN A 129 16.32 -14.10 -26.42
C GLN A 129 15.30 -14.41 -25.33
N GLY A 130 15.76 -14.98 -24.22
CA GLY A 130 14.96 -15.23 -23.04
C GLY A 130 14.29 -16.62 -23.01
N TYR A 131 13.53 -16.86 -21.95
CA TYR A 131 12.88 -18.15 -21.68
C TYR A 131 11.67 -18.45 -22.58
N PHE A 132 11.17 -17.45 -23.31
CA PHE A 132 10.08 -17.61 -24.29
C PHE A 132 10.55 -17.44 -25.74
N ALA A 133 11.85 -17.60 -26.00
CA ALA A 133 12.42 -17.52 -27.34
C ALA A 133 12.17 -18.78 -28.17
N VAL A 134 12.29 -18.63 -29.49
CA VAL A 134 12.17 -19.73 -30.47
C VAL A 134 13.16 -20.88 -30.20
N ASN A 135 14.34 -20.59 -29.66
CA ASN A 135 15.35 -21.57 -29.28
C ASN A 135 15.49 -21.64 -27.76
N ARG A 136 15.78 -22.83 -27.25
CA ARG A 136 16.11 -23.07 -25.84
C ARG A 136 17.22 -22.13 -25.35
N PRO A 137 17.13 -21.59 -24.12
CA PRO A 137 18.18 -20.79 -23.50
C PRO A 137 19.55 -21.50 -23.54
N GLY A 138 20.59 -20.77 -23.95
CA GLY A 138 21.96 -21.27 -24.10
C GLY A 138 22.20 -22.03 -25.41
N THR A 139 21.26 -21.99 -26.37
CA THR A 139 21.40 -22.69 -27.66
C THR A 139 21.10 -21.78 -28.83
N GLY A 140 21.79 -22.02 -29.96
CA GLY A 140 21.59 -21.25 -31.18
C GLY A 140 21.76 -19.74 -30.95
N PRO A 141 20.85 -18.90 -31.50
CA PRO A 141 20.86 -17.46 -31.26
C PRO A 141 20.49 -17.02 -29.82
N ASN A 142 19.93 -17.90 -28.99
CA ASN A 142 19.49 -17.55 -27.64
C ASN A 142 20.64 -17.64 -26.64
N THR A 143 21.20 -16.48 -26.30
CA THR A 143 22.34 -16.31 -25.38
C THR A 143 21.94 -16.25 -23.90
N THR A 144 20.64 -16.30 -23.59
CA THR A 144 20.17 -16.29 -22.20
C THR A 144 20.64 -17.54 -21.46
N THR A 145 21.20 -17.38 -20.27
CA THR A 145 21.67 -18.49 -19.43
C THR A 145 20.54 -19.50 -19.17
N SER A 146 20.80 -20.79 -19.40
CA SER A 146 19.82 -21.85 -19.17
C SER A 146 19.66 -22.11 -17.66
N PRO A 147 18.44 -22.06 -17.10
CA PRO A 147 18.24 -22.39 -15.70
C PRO A 147 18.31 -23.91 -15.49
N GLY A 148 18.78 -24.34 -14.32
CA GLY A 148 18.94 -25.77 -14.01
C GLY A 148 17.64 -26.58 -14.04
N TRP A 149 16.48 -25.93 -13.93
CA TRP A 149 15.16 -26.56 -14.02
C TRP A 149 14.59 -26.65 -15.45
N TRP A 150 15.30 -26.15 -16.48
CA TRP A 150 14.80 -26.18 -17.85
C TRP A 150 14.56 -27.62 -18.34
N PRO A 151 13.37 -27.95 -18.86
CA PRO A 151 13.05 -29.31 -19.31
C PRO A 151 13.87 -29.69 -20.55
N ALA A 152 14.58 -30.83 -20.48
CA ALA A 152 15.42 -31.31 -21.57
C ALA A 152 14.65 -31.62 -22.86
N SER A 153 13.35 -31.90 -22.75
CA SER A 153 12.44 -32.19 -23.86
C SER A 153 11.97 -30.96 -24.64
N LEU A 154 12.27 -29.74 -24.16
CA LEU A 154 11.81 -28.50 -24.79
C LEU A 154 12.95 -27.76 -25.48
N ASP A 155 12.91 -27.79 -26.82
CA ASP A 155 13.92 -27.16 -27.70
C ASP A 155 13.71 -25.66 -27.91
N GLY A 156 12.60 -25.11 -27.43
CA GLY A 156 12.25 -23.70 -27.51
C GLY A 156 10.75 -23.46 -27.46
N TRP A 157 10.35 -22.20 -27.51
CA TRP A 157 8.96 -21.78 -27.44
C TRP A 157 8.35 -21.66 -28.84
N THR A 158 7.75 -22.75 -29.33
CA THR A 158 7.19 -22.83 -30.69
C THR A 158 5.77 -23.38 -30.73
N LEU A 159 4.91 -22.81 -31.58
CA LEU A 159 3.56 -23.31 -31.87
C LEU A 159 3.59 -24.25 -33.08
N SER A 160 2.88 -25.38 -32.97
CA SER A 160 2.95 -26.48 -33.95
C SER A 160 2.30 -26.16 -35.30
N ASN A 161 2.52 -27.03 -36.29
CA ASN A 161 1.94 -26.85 -37.64
C ASN A 161 0.44 -27.12 -37.70
N ILE A 162 -0.19 -27.53 -36.59
CA ILE A 162 -1.64 -27.65 -36.47
C ILE A 162 -2.31 -26.27 -36.52
N PHE A 163 -1.61 -25.23 -36.06
CA PHE A 163 -2.12 -23.87 -36.05
C PHE A 163 -1.95 -23.18 -37.41
N PRO A 164 -2.71 -22.10 -37.68
CA PRO A 164 -2.66 -21.38 -38.95
C PRO A 164 -1.25 -20.89 -39.30
N THR A 165 -0.97 -20.76 -40.60
CA THR A 165 0.37 -20.41 -41.12
C THR A 165 0.94 -19.10 -40.54
N ASN A 166 0.09 -18.12 -40.22
CA ASN A 166 0.49 -16.86 -39.58
C ASN A 166 0.86 -17.01 -38.10
N ALA A 167 0.35 -18.04 -37.42
CA ALA A 167 0.55 -18.32 -35.98
C ALA A 167 1.61 -19.40 -35.69
N ARG A 168 1.90 -20.31 -36.61
CA ARG A 168 2.90 -21.38 -36.34
C ARG A 168 4.33 -20.85 -36.20
N GLY A 169 5.16 -21.59 -35.45
CA GLY A 169 6.58 -21.29 -35.22
C GLY A 169 6.86 -20.57 -33.89
N GLY A 170 8.01 -19.89 -33.81
CA GLY A 170 8.41 -19.17 -32.59
C GLY A 170 7.51 -17.98 -32.24
N LEU A 171 7.45 -17.61 -30.96
CA LEU A 171 6.70 -16.45 -30.47
C LEU A 171 7.08 -15.19 -31.25
N LYS A 172 6.07 -14.38 -31.57
CA LYS A 172 6.19 -13.13 -32.32
C LYS A 172 5.55 -11.99 -31.54
N ARG A 173 6.25 -10.86 -31.46
CA ARG A 173 5.83 -9.61 -30.83
C ARG A 173 6.32 -8.42 -31.65
N SER A 174 5.65 -7.29 -31.48
CA SER A 174 6.02 -6.02 -32.11
C SER A 174 5.50 -4.88 -31.24
N THR A 175 6.05 -4.78 -30.03
CA THR A 175 5.52 -3.96 -28.94
C THR A 175 5.57 -2.48 -29.28
N GLY A 176 4.45 -1.77 -29.12
CA GLY A 176 4.33 -0.34 -29.45
C GLY A 176 4.46 0.01 -30.95
N ALA A 177 4.79 -0.95 -31.83
CA ALA A 177 5.01 -0.71 -33.26
C ALA A 177 3.71 -0.35 -34.01
N ALA A 178 2.55 -0.75 -33.47
CA ALA A 178 1.27 -0.17 -33.81
C ALA A 178 1.20 1.24 -33.17
N ALA A 179 2.00 2.18 -33.67
CA ALA A 179 2.20 3.54 -33.15
C ALA A 179 0.93 4.42 -33.04
N ALA A 180 -0.26 3.85 -33.29
CA ALA A 180 -1.57 4.50 -33.20
C ALA A 180 -2.29 4.25 -31.86
N THR A 181 -1.86 3.31 -31.01
CA THR A 181 -2.53 3.02 -29.72
C THR A 181 -1.54 3.15 -28.55
N PRO A 182 -1.58 4.26 -27.77
CA PRO A 182 -0.83 4.37 -26.54
C PRO A 182 -1.37 3.39 -25.49
N LEU A 183 -0.64 3.20 -24.39
CA LEU A 183 -1.18 2.49 -23.23
C LEU A 183 -2.37 3.27 -22.62
N PRO A 184 -3.34 2.61 -21.96
CA PRO A 184 -4.41 3.27 -21.21
C PRO A 184 -3.88 4.30 -20.21
N SER A 185 -4.60 5.41 -20.03
CA SER A 185 -4.35 6.34 -18.94
C SER A 185 -5.14 5.94 -17.68
N PRO A 186 -4.73 6.39 -16.46
CA PRO A 186 -5.54 6.24 -15.26
C PRO A 186 -6.97 6.79 -15.42
N ALA A 187 -7.15 7.89 -16.17
CA ALA A 187 -8.47 8.46 -16.46
C ALA A 187 -9.37 7.52 -17.29
N ASP A 188 -8.80 6.69 -18.17
CA ASP A 188 -9.57 5.69 -18.92
C ASP A 188 -10.06 4.57 -18.00
N ILE A 189 -9.21 4.15 -17.06
CA ILE A 189 -9.55 3.14 -16.04
C ILE A 189 -10.65 3.67 -15.11
N GLN A 190 -10.54 4.92 -14.64
CA GLN A 190 -11.56 5.55 -13.80
C GLN A 190 -12.92 5.65 -14.53
N GLN A 191 -12.93 6.02 -15.81
CA GLN A 191 -14.17 6.08 -16.61
C GLN A 191 -14.82 4.70 -16.82
N ALA A 192 -14.01 3.65 -16.93
CA ALA A 192 -14.51 2.28 -16.98
C ALA A 192 -15.09 1.85 -15.61
N LEU A 193 -14.36 2.07 -14.52
CA LEU A 193 -14.82 1.74 -13.16
C LEU A 193 -16.05 2.55 -12.72
N ALA A 194 -16.30 3.72 -13.31
CA ALA A 194 -17.47 4.55 -13.01
C ALA A 194 -18.76 4.11 -13.74
N LYS A 195 -18.73 3.07 -14.59
CA LYS A 195 -19.95 2.62 -15.28
C LYS A 195 -20.94 2.04 -14.29
N ALA A 196 -22.19 2.50 -14.38
CA ALA A 196 -23.24 2.16 -13.41
C ALA A 196 -23.85 0.79 -13.61
N ASN A 197 -23.63 0.16 -14.77
CA ASN A 197 -24.20 -1.14 -15.08
C ASN A 197 -23.24 -2.06 -15.85
N PHE A 198 -23.49 -3.36 -15.79
CA PHE A 198 -22.63 -4.39 -16.37
C PHE A 198 -22.47 -4.27 -17.90
N PRO A 199 -23.54 -4.08 -18.72
CA PRO A 199 -23.38 -3.88 -20.16
C PRO A 199 -22.42 -2.75 -20.53
N ASP A 200 -22.56 -1.58 -19.89
CA ASP A 200 -21.71 -0.42 -20.15
C ASP A 200 -20.29 -0.65 -19.65
N PHE A 201 -20.14 -1.28 -18.47
CA PHE A 201 -18.85 -1.64 -17.89
C PHE A 201 -18.05 -2.59 -18.79
N GLN A 202 -18.65 -3.71 -19.20
CA GLN A 202 -17.98 -4.65 -20.10
C GLN A 202 -17.67 -4.00 -21.46
N GLY A 203 -18.61 -3.24 -22.03
CA GLY A 203 -18.39 -2.53 -23.29
C GLY A 203 -17.22 -1.56 -23.23
N ALA A 204 -17.05 -0.87 -22.10
CA ALA A 204 -15.90 -0.01 -21.84
C ALA A 204 -14.59 -0.82 -21.79
N LEU A 205 -14.53 -1.89 -20.99
CA LEU A 205 -13.32 -2.70 -20.84
C LEU A 205 -12.91 -3.44 -22.11
N GLU A 206 -13.85 -4.05 -22.82
CA GLU A 206 -13.56 -4.85 -24.01
C GLU A 206 -13.23 -3.95 -25.21
N ALA A 207 -13.99 -2.88 -25.42
CA ALA A 207 -14.00 -2.13 -26.68
C ALA A 207 -13.91 -0.60 -26.55
N GLY A 208 -13.78 -0.06 -25.34
CA GLY A 208 -13.66 1.40 -25.12
C GLY A 208 -14.99 2.15 -25.19
N ALA A 209 -16.14 1.48 -25.09
CA ALA A 209 -17.44 2.14 -25.14
C ALA A 209 -17.58 3.19 -24.03
N GLY A 210 -17.81 4.45 -24.42
CA GLY A 210 -17.97 5.56 -23.48
C GLY A 210 -16.69 5.96 -22.74
N ILE A 211 -15.51 5.66 -23.30
CA ILE A 211 -14.22 6.19 -22.88
C ILE A 211 -13.87 7.41 -23.74
N ALA A 212 -13.65 8.57 -23.09
CA ALA A 212 -13.50 9.86 -23.78
C ALA A 212 -12.26 9.94 -24.69
N SER A 213 -11.17 9.26 -24.35
CA SER A 213 -9.95 9.21 -25.16
C SER A 213 -10.10 8.39 -26.45
N GLY A 214 -11.16 7.58 -26.55
CA GLY A 214 -11.34 6.60 -27.62
C GLY A 214 -10.50 5.33 -27.48
N HIS A 215 -9.72 5.19 -26.40
CA HIS A 215 -8.90 4.01 -26.15
C HIS A 215 -9.78 2.75 -25.92
N ARG A 216 -9.48 1.63 -26.59
CA ARG A 216 -10.29 0.39 -26.55
C ARG A 216 -9.85 -0.63 -25.49
N LEU A 217 -9.19 -0.14 -24.45
CA LEU A 217 -8.66 -0.88 -23.28
C LEU A 217 -8.11 -2.27 -23.69
N HIS A 218 -8.81 -3.36 -23.36
CA HIS A 218 -8.41 -4.74 -23.69
C HIS A 218 -8.00 -4.94 -25.15
N ASN A 219 -8.82 -4.47 -26.10
CA ASN A 219 -8.60 -4.73 -27.52
C ASN A 219 -7.34 -4.04 -28.05
N ASP A 220 -7.02 -2.86 -27.52
CA ASP A 220 -5.82 -2.14 -27.91
C ASP A 220 -4.57 -2.70 -27.22
N MET A 221 -4.69 -3.36 -26.06
CA MET A 221 -3.58 -4.12 -25.47
C MET A 221 -3.15 -5.31 -26.32
N HIS A 222 -4.10 -6.05 -26.90
CA HIS A 222 -3.82 -7.09 -27.89
C HIS A 222 -3.03 -6.54 -29.09
N LYS A 223 -3.37 -5.32 -29.54
CA LYS A 223 -2.66 -4.65 -30.63
C LYS A 223 -1.29 -4.11 -30.22
N TRP A 224 -1.20 -3.55 -29.02
CA TRP A 224 0.01 -2.92 -28.50
C TRP A 224 1.16 -3.91 -28.37
N ILE A 225 0.90 -5.14 -27.91
CA ILE A 225 1.93 -6.20 -27.85
C ILE A 225 2.30 -6.69 -29.26
N GLY A 226 1.31 -6.79 -30.15
CA GLY A 226 1.53 -7.21 -31.53
C GLY A 226 1.76 -8.70 -31.71
N GLY A 227 2.05 -9.12 -32.95
CA GLY A 227 2.41 -10.50 -33.26
C GLY A 227 1.31 -11.50 -32.90
N HIS A 228 1.60 -12.50 -32.06
CA HIS A 228 0.60 -13.52 -31.68
C HIS A 228 -0.57 -12.92 -30.90
N MET A 229 -0.35 -11.86 -30.10
CA MET A 229 -1.43 -11.21 -29.37
C MET A 229 -2.50 -10.60 -30.29
N GLN A 230 -2.18 -10.31 -31.56
CA GLN A 230 -3.16 -9.82 -32.54
C GLN A 230 -3.92 -10.92 -33.29
N ILE A 231 -3.49 -12.18 -33.14
CA ILE A 231 -4.12 -13.31 -33.83
C ILE A 231 -5.12 -13.95 -32.86
N LEU A 232 -6.41 -13.66 -33.07
CA LEU A 232 -7.46 -14.17 -32.17
C LEU A 232 -7.42 -15.69 -32.00
N GLN A 233 -7.05 -16.45 -33.03
CA GLN A 233 -6.95 -17.93 -32.98
C GLN A 233 -5.74 -18.47 -32.20
N ALA A 234 -4.80 -17.61 -31.79
CA ALA A 234 -3.54 -18.04 -31.18
C ALA A 234 -3.02 -17.11 -30.08
N SER A 235 -3.77 -16.07 -29.70
CA SER A 235 -3.30 -15.07 -28.73
C SER A 235 -2.87 -15.65 -27.37
N PRO A 236 -3.50 -16.71 -26.81
CA PRO A 236 -3.01 -17.34 -25.57
C PRO A 236 -1.65 -18.04 -25.69
N PHE A 237 -1.11 -18.20 -26.91
CA PHE A 237 0.25 -18.71 -27.08
C PHE A 237 1.30 -17.76 -26.47
N ASP A 238 1.02 -16.45 -26.43
CA ASP A 238 1.86 -15.48 -25.74
C ASP A 238 1.51 -15.45 -24.23
N PRO A 239 2.48 -15.67 -23.32
CA PRO A 239 2.24 -15.56 -21.88
C PRO A 239 1.63 -14.22 -21.43
N PHE A 240 1.82 -13.11 -22.17
CA PHE A 240 1.19 -11.83 -21.85
C PHE A 240 -0.34 -11.87 -21.91
N PHE A 241 -0.94 -12.78 -22.68
CA PHE A 241 -2.39 -12.97 -22.73
C PHE A 241 -2.94 -13.09 -21.30
N TYR A 242 -2.33 -13.94 -20.49
CA TYR A 242 -2.80 -14.20 -19.13
C TYR A 242 -2.64 -12.98 -18.22
N LEU A 243 -1.57 -12.18 -18.38
CA LEU A 243 -1.36 -10.96 -17.59
C LEU A 243 -2.34 -9.84 -17.97
N VAL A 244 -2.64 -9.70 -19.27
CA VAL A 244 -3.62 -8.73 -19.78
C VAL A 244 -5.01 -9.12 -19.27
N HIS A 245 -5.42 -10.37 -19.46
CA HIS A 245 -6.73 -10.83 -19.02
C HIS A 245 -6.86 -10.87 -17.49
N ALA A 246 -5.78 -11.12 -16.74
CA ALA A 246 -5.80 -10.97 -15.28
C ALA A 246 -6.00 -9.51 -14.85
N ASN A 247 -5.54 -8.52 -15.61
CA ASN A 247 -5.84 -7.11 -15.33
C ASN A 247 -7.28 -6.74 -15.70
N VAL A 248 -7.82 -7.26 -16.81
CA VAL A 248 -9.27 -7.16 -17.11
C VAL A 248 -10.10 -7.69 -15.94
N ASP A 249 -9.73 -8.87 -15.45
CA ASP A 249 -10.42 -9.53 -14.36
C ASP A 249 -10.28 -8.80 -13.02
N ARG A 250 -9.09 -8.24 -12.73
CA ARG A 250 -8.85 -7.34 -11.60
C ARG A 250 -9.80 -6.15 -11.63
N LEU A 251 -9.92 -5.47 -12.77
CA LEU A 251 -10.81 -4.32 -12.91
C LEU A 251 -12.27 -4.70 -12.70
N TRP A 252 -12.69 -5.88 -13.16
CA TRP A 252 -14.03 -6.40 -12.86
C TRP A 252 -14.22 -6.68 -11.37
N ALA A 253 -13.24 -7.31 -10.71
CA ALA A 253 -13.29 -7.55 -9.25
C ALA A 253 -13.37 -6.23 -8.45
N MET A 254 -12.65 -5.19 -8.87
CA MET A 254 -12.73 -3.85 -8.28
C MET A 254 -14.13 -3.25 -8.47
N TRP A 255 -14.66 -3.28 -9.68
CA TRP A 255 -16.02 -2.81 -9.97
C TRP A 255 -17.09 -3.56 -9.15
N GLN A 256 -16.97 -4.88 -9.02
CA GLN A 256 -17.85 -5.69 -8.17
C GLN A 256 -17.80 -5.27 -6.70
N THR A 257 -16.62 -4.93 -6.18
CA THR A 257 -16.42 -4.45 -4.80
C THR A 257 -17.12 -3.11 -4.58
N ASP A 258 -17.30 -2.30 -5.62
CA ASP A 258 -18.01 -1.02 -5.59
C ASP A 258 -19.53 -1.14 -5.76
N GLY A 259 -20.12 -2.15 -5.12
CA GLY A 259 -21.58 -2.33 -5.06
C GLY A 259 -22.19 -3.12 -6.22
N HIS A 260 -21.37 -3.67 -7.12
CA HIS A 260 -21.84 -4.39 -8.30
C HIS A 260 -21.66 -5.92 -8.22
N MET A 261 -21.45 -6.47 -7.03
CA MET A 261 -21.12 -7.89 -6.80
C MET A 261 -22.07 -8.88 -7.46
N ASN A 262 -23.36 -8.53 -7.53
CA ASN A 262 -24.41 -9.38 -8.07
C ASN A 262 -24.88 -8.95 -9.47
N GLU A 263 -24.22 -7.97 -10.09
CA GLU A 263 -24.72 -7.41 -11.33
C GLU A 263 -24.31 -8.25 -12.55
N TYR A 264 -25.31 -8.78 -13.26
CA TYR A 264 -25.13 -9.46 -14.53
C TYR A 264 -26.48 -9.54 -15.28
N PRO A 265 -26.55 -9.33 -16.61
CA PRO A 265 -27.79 -9.34 -17.37
C PRO A 265 -28.56 -10.67 -17.30
N ASN A 266 -29.80 -10.65 -16.80
CA ASN A 266 -30.73 -11.79 -16.81
C ASN A 266 -31.51 -11.94 -18.13
N ALA A 267 -31.72 -10.83 -18.84
CA ALA A 267 -32.44 -10.74 -20.09
C ALA A 267 -31.84 -9.61 -20.95
N GLY A 268 -32.24 -9.54 -22.22
CA GLY A 268 -31.53 -8.72 -23.22
C GLY A 268 -30.21 -9.37 -23.67
N GLY A 269 -29.48 -8.69 -24.55
CA GLY A 269 -28.26 -9.23 -25.18
C GLY A 269 -28.52 -10.45 -26.05
N PHE A 270 -27.44 -11.08 -26.52
CA PHE A 270 -27.49 -12.31 -27.29
C PHE A 270 -27.90 -13.50 -26.40
N GLN A 271 -28.62 -14.45 -26.99
CA GLN A 271 -28.91 -15.73 -26.33
C GLN A 271 -27.58 -16.46 -26.05
N HIS A 272 -27.51 -17.23 -24.96
CA HIS A 272 -26.33 -17.94 -24.47
C HIS A 272 -25.28 -17.07 -23.73
N HIS A 273 -25.56 -15.79 -23.54
CA HIS A 273 -24.69 -14.86 -22.80
C HIS A 273 -25.27 -14.33 -21.49
N ARG A 274 -26.49 -14.75 -21.13
CA ARG A 274 -27.20 -14.25 -19.95
C ARG A 274 -26.70 -14.92 -18.68
N ARG A 275 -27.07 -14.35 -17.53
CA ARG A 275 -26.61 -14.78 -16.20
C ARG A 275 -26.58 -16.29 -15.99
N ASN A 276 -27.67 -16.98 -16.34
CA ASN A 276 -27.83 -18.40 -16.10
C ASN A 276 -27.55 -19.27 -17.33
N ASP A 277 -27.12 -18.66 -18.44
CA ASP A 277 -26.70 -19.41 -19.61
C ASP A 277 -25.36 -20.10 -19.33
N LEU A 278 -25.24 -21.31 -19.87
CA LEU A 278 -24.03 -22.12 -19.75
C LEU A 278 -22.92 -21.61 -20.67
N MET A 279 -21.68 -21.68 -20.20
CA MET A 279 -20.50 -21.22 -20.93
C MET A 279 -19.78 -22.41 -21.57
N TYR A 280 -19.69 -22.45 -22.90
CA TYR A 280 -18.89 -23.46 -23.60
C TYR A 280 -17.39 -23.20 -23.40
N PRO A 281 -16.55 -24.20 -23.07
CA PRO A 281 -16.82 -25.65 -23.07
C PRO A 281 -17.22 -26.26 -21.71
N TRP A 282 -17.47 -25.46 -20.69
CA TRP A 282 -17.75 -25.92 -19.32
C TRP A 282 -19.23 -26.27 -19.11
N MET A 283 -19.68 -27.25 -19.87
CA MET A 283 -21.09 -27.58 -20.06
C MET A 283 -21.60 -28.73 -19.19
N GLY A 284 -20.73 -29.37 -18.40
CA GLY A 284 -21.09 -30.52 -17.57
C GLY A 284 -21.73 -31.69 -18.35
N GLY A 285 -21.38 -31.84 -19.63
CA GLY A 285 -21.96 -32.87 -20.51
C GLY A 285 -23.29 -32.50 -21.16
N ALA A 286 -23.77 -31.27 -21.03
CA ALA A 286 -24.97 -30.82 -21.74
C ALA A 286 -24.83 -31.00 -23.27
N ALA A 287 -25.82 -31.66 -23.87
CA ALA A 287 -25.84 -31.94 -25.30
C ALA A 287 -26.15 -30.69 -26.14
N GLY A 288 -25.76 -30.74 -27.42
CA GLY A 288 -26.06 -29.68 -28.39
C GLY A 288 -25.09 -28.49 -28.38
N TYR A 289 -24.01 -28.56 -27.60
CA TYR A 289 -22.90 -27.62 -27.64
C TYR A 289 -21.69 -28.23 -28.37
N GLY A 290 -20.94 -27.41 -29.07
CA GLY A 290 -19.73 -27.83 -29.77
C GLY A 290 -19.05 -26.67 -30.46
N THR A 291 -18.18 -26.97 -31.42
CA THR A 291 -17.43 -25.97 -32.18
C THR A 291 -17.37 -26.32 -33.65
N ASN A 292 -17.46 -25.30 -34.50
CA ASN A 292 -17.23 -25.37 -35.93
C ASN A 292 -15.76 -25.07 -36.29
N ALA A 293 -14.93 -24.71 -35.30
CA ALA A 293 -13.52 -24.41 -35.54
C ALA A 293 -12.79 -25.65 -36.06
N ALA A 294 -12.12 -25.49 -37.20
CA ALA A 294 -11.42 -26.58 -37.88
C ALA A 294 -10.35 -27.27 -37.00
N ILE A 295 -9.77 -26.55 -36.03
CA ILE A 295 -8.75 -27.10 -35.13
C ILE A 295 -9.27 -28.23 -34.23
N ALA A 296 -10.58 -28.32 -33.98
CA ALA A 296 -11.18 -29.38 -33.18
C ALA A 296 -10.94 -30.79 -33.74
N GLY A 297 -10.70 -30.91 -35.05
CA GLY A 297 -10.33 -32.18 -35.69
C GLY A 297 -8.89 -32.63 -35.41
N SER A 298 -8.01 -31.72 -34.97
CA SER A 298 -6.59 -32.01 -34.67
C SER A 298 -6.26 -31.92 -33.18
N VAL A 299 -6.87 -30.98 -32.47
CA VAL A 299 -6.81 -30.85 -31.01
C VAL A 299 -8.22 -31.08 -30.50
N PRO A 300 -8.55 -32.27 -29.99
CA PRO A 300 -9.87 -32.52 -29.42
C PRO A 300 -10.12 -31.59 -28.22
N MET A 301 -11.35 -31.10 -28.09
CA MET A 301 -11.76 -30.36 -26.89
C MET A 301 -11.57 -31.26 -25.66
N PRO A 302 -10.92 -30.78 -24.59
CA PRO A 302 -10.80 -31.56 -23.36
C PRO A 302 -12.17 -31.93 -22.79
N SER A 303 -12.29 -33.10 -22.18
CA SER A 303 -13.53 -33.50 -21.52
C SER A 303 -13.67 -32.77 -20.18
N TRP A 304 -14.69 -31.92 -20.09
CA TRP A 304 -15.08 -31.23 -18.85
C TRP A 304 -16.27 -31.92 -18.16
N VAL A 305 -16.61 -33.14 -18.59
CA VAL A 305 -17.79 -33.89 -18.13
C VAL A 305 -17.58 -34.49 -16.75
N THR A 306 -16.38 -34.96 -16.43
CA THR A 306 -16.01 -35.58 -15.15
C THR A 306 -15.32 -34.62 -14.18
N GLY A 307 -15.48 -33.31 -14.39
CA GLY A 307 -14.81 -32.23 -13.65
C GLY A 307 -15.76 -31.39 -12.76
N PRO A 308 -15.53 -30.08 -12.58
CA PRO A 308 -16.26 -29.20 -11.63
C PRO A 308 -17.73 -28.89 -12.01
N GLY A 309 -18.35 -29.72 -12.85
CA GLY A 309 -19.72 -29.57 -13.34
C GLY A 309 -19.89 -28.47 -14.39
N ALA A 310 -21.14 -28.26 -14.78
CA ALA A 310 -21.54 -27.18 -15.68
C ALA A 310 -21.34 -25.82 -15.01
N LYS A 311 -20.83 -24.82 -15.76
CA LYS A 311 -20.65 -23.45 -15.29
C LYS A 311 -21.50 -22.47 -16.10
N THR A 312 -22.13 -21.57 -15.37
CA THR A 312 -22.88 -20.42 -15.89
C THR A 312 -22.10 -19.14 -15.64
N ASN A 313 -22.50 -18.06 -16.29
CA ASN A 313 -21.92 -16.75 -16.00
C ASN A 313 -22.10 -16.34 -14.52
N ALA A 314 -23.22 -16.73 -13.89
CA ALA A 314 -23.51 -16.48 -12.47
C ALA A 314 -22.47 -17.08 -11.53
N ASN A 315 -21.92 -18.26 -11.85
CA ASN A 315 -20.91 -18.93 -11.03
C ASN A 315 -19.60 -18.12 -10.93
N THR A 316 -19.38 -17.18 -11.84
CA THR A 316 -18.14 -16.39 -11.89
C THR A 316 -18.20 -15.09 -11.09
N LEU A 317 -19.37 -14.74 -10.55
CA LEU A 317 -19.57 -13.47 -9.85
C LEU A 317 -18.90 -13.46 -8.48
N ASP A 318 -19.14 -14.49 -7.67
CA ASP A 318 -18.48 -14.67 -6.37
C ASP A 318 -17.18 -15.48 -6.54
N PHE A 319 -16.22 -14.85 -7.23
CA PHE A 319 -14.96 -15.49 -7.60
C PHE A 319 -14.11 -15.87 -6.37
N ARG A 320 -14.23 -15.15 -5.26
CA ARG A 320 -13.46 -15.45 -4.04
C ARG A 320 -13.91 -16.78 -3.45
N ASN A 321 -15.21 -16.96 -3.26
CA ASN A 321 -15.75 -18.20 -2.70
C ASN A 321 -15.70 -19.37 -3.70
N GLU A 322 -15.99 -19.13 -4.97
CA GLU A 322 -16.03 -20.21 -5.98
C GLU A 322 -14.63 -20.63 -6.43
N PHE A 323 -13.69 -19.69 -6.52
CA PHE A 323 -12.38 -19.89 -7.15
C PHE A 323 -11.19 -19.62 -6.22
N ASP A 324 -11.39 -19.29 -4.95
CA ASP A 324 -10.35 -19.21 -3.91
C ASP A 324 -9.13 -18.34 -4.32
N TYR A 325 -9.37 -17.23 -5.03
CA TYR A 325 -8.34 -16.23 -5.36
C TYR A 325 -8.80 -14.79 -5.09
N THR A 326 -7.85 -13.87 -4.95
CA THR A 326 -8.08 -12.43 -4.72
C THR A 326 -7.04 -11.56 -5.45
N TYR A 327 -7.14 -10.25 -5.30
CA TYR A 327 -6.20 -9.27 -5.86
C TYR A 327 -5.58 -8.42 -4.75
N ASP A 328 -4.30 -8.08 -4.91
CA ASP A 328 -3.56 -7.16 -4.02
C ASP A 328 -4.10 -5.72 -4.01
N THR A 329 -5.09 -5.40 -4.86
CA THR A 329 -5.76 -4.09 -4.94
C THR A 329 -7.09 -4.02 -4.20
N ILE A 330 -7.47 -5.06 -3.47
CA ILE A 330 -8.70 -5.08 -2.66
C ILE A 330 -8.35 -5.41 -1.19
N PRO A 331 -7.62 -4.52 -0.49
CA PRO A 331 -7.24 -4.75 0.90
C PRO A 331 -8.44 -4.70 1.85
N ILE A 332 -8.34 -5.46 2.93
CA ILE A 332 -9.31 -5.51 4.04
C ILE A 332 -8.62 -5.00 5.31
N MET A 333 -9.22 -4.00 5.96
CA MET A 333 -8.67 -3.42 7.18
C MET A 333 -9.72 -3.19 8.28
N GLY A 334 -9.48 -3.75 9.46
CA GLY A 334 -10.27 -3.44 10.67
C GLY A 334 -9.61 -2.35 11.52
N ILE A 335 -10.42 -1.46 12.11
CA ILE A 335 -9.95 -0.46 13.06
C ILE A 335 -10.65 -0.67 14.41
N GLY A 336 -9.84 -0.88 15.44
CA GLY A 336 -10.29 -0.94 16.83
C GLY A 336 -9.83 0.29 17.60
N LEU A 337 -10.78 1.00 18.22
CA LEU A 337 -10.51 2.17 19.04
C LEU A 337 -10.89 1.94 20.50
N ASP A 338 -9.93 2.22 21.37
CA ASP A 338 -10.15 2.25 22.81
C ASP A 338 -11.00 3.46 23.24
N ARG A 339 -12.00 3.17 24.07
CA ARG A 339 -12.95 4.14 24.62
C ARG A 339 -12.88 4.17 26.16
N THR A 340 -11.77 3.77 26.79
CA THR A 340 -11.59 3.89 28.26
C THR A 340 -11.71 5.33 28.77
N GLY A 341 -11.99 5.48 30.07
CA GLY A 341 -12.01 6.81 30.70
C GLY A 341 -10.68 7.58 30.59
N SER A 342 -9.55 6.88 30.53
CA SER A 342 -8.21 7.49 30.37
C SER A 342 -8.01 8.18 29.02
N MET A 343 -8.85 7.89 28.01
CA MET A 343 -8.90 8.65 26.76
C MET A 343 -9.47 10.08 26.93
N THR A 344 -10.00 10.43 28.11
CA THR A 344 -10.36 11.82 28.46
C THR A 344 -9.17 12.67 28.90
N GLY A 345 -8.02 12.06 29.20
CA GLY A 345 -6.79 12.78 29.50
C GLY A 345 -6.34 13.64 28.32
N LEU A 346 -5.64 14.73 28.61
CA LEU A 346 -4.98 15.57 27.63
C LEU A 346 -3.78 14.82 27.03
N THR A 347 -3.45 15.21 25.81
CA THR A 347 -2.21 14.80 25.17
C THR A 347 -1.24 15.99 25.17
N PRO A 348 0.06 15.78 25.45
CA PRO A 348 1.09 16.79 25.25
C PRO A 348 1.05 17.38 23.83
N ASP A 349 0.42 18.54 23.70
CA ASP A 349 0.10 19.13 22.41
C ASP A 349 1.18 20.16 22.01
N PRO A 350 1.97 19.92 20.95
CA PRO A 350 2.78 20.98 20.38
C PRO A 350 1.94 21.88 19.44
N MET A 351 0.61 21.73 19.41
CA MET A 351 -0.17 21.99 18.19
C MET A 351 -0.32 23.45 17.82
N VAL A 352 -0.66 24.33 18.75
CA VAL A 352 -0.73 25.75 18.44
C VAL A 352 -0.36 26.51 19.68
N VAL A 353 0.40 27.60 19.54
CA VAL A 353 0.66 28.50 20.66
C VAL A 353 -0.63 29.22 21.10
N THR A 354 -1.77 29.01 20.47
CA THR A 354 -3.00 29.79 20.72
C THR A 354 -4.25 28.99 21.02
N ASP A 355 -4.33 27.72 20.60
CA ASP A 355 -5.55 26.91 20.71
C ASP A 355 -5.58 25.99 21.93
N ALA A 356 -6.77 25.55 22.31
CA ALA A 356 -6.99 24.74 23.51
C ALA A 356 -6.46 23.31 23.34
N ASP A 357 -6.02 22.70 24.45
CA ASP A 357 -5.57 21.31 24.46
C ASP A 357 -6.72 20.36 24.09
N VAL A 358 -6.41 19.33 23.30
CA VAL A 358 -7.35 18.27 22.93
C VAL A 358 -7.18 17.04 23.83
N THR A 359 -8.28 16.31 24.04
CA THR A 359 -8.22 15.03 24.74
C THR A 359 -7.67 13.94 23.82
N LYS A 360 -7.19 12.85 24.42
CA LYS A 360 -6.72 11.70 23.66
C LYS A 360 -7.80 11.12 22.74
N TRP A 361 -9.05 11.11 23.19
CA TRP A 361 -10.22 10.66 22.43
C TRP A 361 -10.49 11.55 21.21
N GLU A 362 -10.47 12.87 21.38
CA GLU A 362 -10.67 13.79 20.24
C GLU A 362 -9.59 13.60 19.18
N ALA A 363 -8.32 13.44 19.59
CA ALA A 363 -7.23 13.15 18.67
C ALA A 363 -7.41 11.80 17.95
N ALA A 364 -7.87 10.76 18.65
CA ALA A 364 -8.14 9.45 18.04
C ALA A 364 -9.27 9.51 16.99
N LYS A 365 -10.38 10.21 17.30
CA LYS A 365 -11.48 10.41 16.34
C LYS A 365 -11.01 11.14 15.09
N ARG A 366 -10.25 12.23 15.26
CA ARG A 366 -9.69 13.01 14.15
C ARG A 366 -8.72 12.20 13.30
N GLY A 367 -7.90 11.35 13.93
CA GLY A 367 -7.02 10.41 13.24
C GLY A 367 -7.77 9.42 12.33
N VAL A 368 -8.88 8.84 12.82
CA VAL A 368 -9.72 7.96 11.98
C VAL A 368 -10.45 8.74 10.89
N SER A 369 -10.89 9.96 11.17
CA SER A 369 -11.47 10.84 10.16
C SER A 369 -10.48 11.13 9.01
N ALA A 370 -9.21 11.39 9.35
CA ALA A 370 -8.13 11.56 8.37
C ALA A 370 -7.84 10.27 7.59
N PHE A 371 -7.79 9.11 8.27
CA PHE A 371 -7.67 7.79 7.63
C PHE A 371 -8.77 7.56 6.59
N LEU A 372 -10.02 7.89 6.91
CA LEU A 372 -11.14 7.71 6.00
C LEU A 372 -11.05 8.65 4.80
N GLN A 373 -10.61 9.90 4.99
CA GLN A 373 -10.31 10.81 3.88
C GLN A 373 -9.23 10.23 2.95
N ASP A 374 -8.18 9.69 3.54
CA ASP A 374 -7.08 9.10 2.80
C ASP A 374 -7.53 7.91 1.96
N ALA A 375 -8.31 7.02 2.57
CA ALA A 375 -8.93 5.88 1.92
C ALA A 375 -9.87 6.30 0.77
N GLU A 376 -10.70 7.32 0.98
CA GLU A 376 -11.58 7.87 -0.07
C GLU A 376 -10.77 8.44 -1.24
N THR A 377 -9.62 9.05 -0.97
CA THR A 377 -8.73 9.59 -2.00
C THR A 377 -8.03 8.47 -2.78
N ALA A 378 -7.55 7.44 -2.08
CA ALA A 378 -7.00 6.23 -2.70
C ALA A 378 -8.05 5.54 -3.59
N GLN A 379 -9.30 5.42 -3.13
CA GLN A 379 -10.39 4.87 -3.92
C GLN A 379 -10.68 5.72 -5.17
N ALA A 380 -10.75 7.05 -5.02
CA ALA A 380 -10.99 7.97 -6.12
C ALA A 380 -9.89 7.95 -7.20
N SER A 381 -8.66 7.57 -6.85
CA SER A 381 -7.58 7.39 -7.82
C SER A 381 -7.81 6.21 -8.77
N GLY A 382 -8.65 5.24 -8.40
CA GLY A 382 -8.84 4.01 -9.15
C GLY A 382 -7.67 3.02 -9.00
N GLU A 383 -6.71 3.28 -8.11
CA GLU A 383 -5.56 2.40 -7.91
C GLU A 383 -5.93 1.18 -7.04
N ILE A 384 -6.64 1.42 -5.91
CA ILE A 384 -6.86 0.43 -4.83
C ILE A 384 -8.21 0.67 -4.15
N TYR A 385 -8.96 -0.41 -3.89
CA TYR A 385 -10.31 -0.37 -3.31
C TYR A 385 -10.27 -0.95 -1.88
N LEU A 386 -10.24 -0.07 -0.88
CA LEU A 386 -10.14 -0.46 0.53
C LEU A 386 -11.52 -0.78 1.12
N THR A 387 -11.68 -2.02 1.60
CA THR A 387 -12.79 -2.40 2.47
C THR A 387 -12.36 -2.23 3.92
N ALA A 388 -13.10 -1.45 4.71
CA ALA A 388 -12.78 -1.25 6.11
C ALA A 388 -14.01 -1.07 7.00
N GLY A 389 -13.81 -1.23 8.29
CA GLY A 389 -14.79 -0.97 9.34
C GLY A 389 -14.14 -0.42 10.60
N VAL A 390 -14.94 0.22 11.46
CA VAL A 390 -14.46 0.83 12.71
C VAL A 390 -15.34 0.36 13.86
N LYS A 391 -14.70 -0.14 14.91
CA LYS A 391 -15.32 -0.50 16.18
C LYS A 391 -14.69 0.26 17.33
N THR A 392 -15.52 0.60 18.31
CA THR A 392 -15.08 1.15 19.60
C THR A 392 -15.42 0.16 20.70
N PHE A 393 -14.60 0.11 21.76
CA PHE A 393 -14.80 -0.87 22.83
C PHE A 393 -14.62 -0.27 24.23
N ARG A 394 -15.48 -0.70 25.16
CA ARG A 394 -15.41 -0.38 26.60
C ARG A 394 -16.06 -1.47 27.46
N SER A 395 -15.60 -1.62 28.70
CA SER A 395 -16.13 -2.56 29.68
C SER A 395 -17.02 -1.84 30.71
N LEU A 396 -18.33 -2.06 30.53
CA LEU A 396 -19.26 -2.36 31.62
C LEU A 396 -19.55 -3.88 31.53
N ILE A 397 -20.13 -4.47 32.59
CA ILE A 397 -20.28 -5.91 32.96
C ILE A 397 -20.33 -6.98 31.82
N ALA A 398 -20.68 -6.64 30.58
CA ALA A 398 -20.87 -7.55 29.44
C ALA A 398 -19.85 -7.45 28.28
N ASN A 399 -18.75 -6.67 28.37
CA ASN A 399 -17.80 -6.41 27.26
C ASN A 399 -18.50 -5.80 26.02
N ASP A 400 -18.78 -4.50 26.05
CA ASP A 400 -19.54 -3.82 25.01
C ASP A 400 -18.66 -3.43 23.82
N PHE A 401 -19.07 -3.84 22.61
CA PHE A 401 -18.40 -3.59 21.33
C PHE A 401 -19.36 -2.83 20.42
N ASP A 402 -19.12 -1.52 20.27
CA ASP A 402 -19.97 -0.65 19.48
C ASP A 402 -19.40 -0.49 18.07
N SER A 403 -20.16 -0.92 17.08
CA SER A 403 -19.90 -0.63 15.67
C SER A 403 -20.23 0.83 15.38
N VAL A 404 -19.32 1.52 14.68
CA VAL A 404 -19.53 2.93 14.32
C VAL A 404 -20.38 3.05 13.05
N PHE A 405 -20.24 2.11 12.12
CA PHE A 405 -21.07 2.01 10.92
C PHE A 405 -22.26 1.08 11.16
N GLY A 406 -23.32 1.25 10.37
CA GLY A 406 -24.47 0.35 10.41
C GLY A 406 -24.16 -0.99 9.73
N ALA A 407 -24.87 -2.06 10.12
CA ALA A 407 -24.62 -3.41 9.63
C ALA A 407 -24.79 -3.53 8.09
N PRO A 408 -23.90 -4.29 7.39
CA PRO A 408 -22.69 -4.91 7.93
C PRO A 408 -21.66 -3.86 8.38
N ASP A 409 -20.96 -4.12 9.49
CA ASP A 409 -20.14 -3.10 10.19
C ASP A 409 -18.83 -2.70 9.46
N TYR A 410 -18.69 -3.13 8.21
CA TYR A 410 -17.59 -2.88 7.30
C TYR A 410 -18.11 -2.70 5.87
N GLY A 411 -17.34 -2.03 5.02
CA GLY A 411 -17.63 -1.93 3.59
C GLY A 411 -16.59 -1.12 2.83
N LEU A 412 -16.84 -0.93 1.53
CA LEU A 412 -15.95 -0.12 0.68
C LEU A 412 -15.95 1.34 1.15
N ILE A 413 -14.76 1.87 1.44
CA ILE A 413 -14.60 3.27 1.81
C ILE A 413 -14.65 4.13 0.55
N LYS A 414 -15.77 4.82 0.36
CA LYS A 414 -16.04 5.66 -0.81
C LYS A 414 -16.80 6.92 -0.40
N THR A 415 -16.45 8.05 -1.00
CA THR A 415 -17.11 9.34 -0.72
C THR A 415 -18.62 9.22 -0.95
N GLY A 416 -19.43 9.63 0.03
CA GLY A 416 -20.90 9.57 -0.04
C GLY A 416 -21.51 8.19 0.21
N SER A 417 -20.71 7.15 0.44
CA SER A 417 -21.19 5.83 0.86
C SER A 417 -21.57 5.78 2.35
N SER A 418 -22.20 4.68 2.78
CA SER A 418 -22.47 4.37 4.19
C SER A 418 -21.21 4.18 5.04
N PHE A 419 -20.03 4.06 4.41
CA PHE A 419 -18.72 3.87 5.06
C PHE A 419 -17.78 5.06 4.79
N SER A 420 -18.34 6.24 4.54
CA SER A 420 -17.58 7.47 4.28
C SER A 420 -17.14 8.19 5.56
N LYS A 421 -16.16 9.09 5.42
CA LYS A 421 -15.71 10.00 6.48
C LYS A 421 -16.88 10.75 7.13
N SER A 422 -17.77 11.29 6.32
CA SER A 422 -18.92 12.07 6.81
C SER A 422 -19.88 11.25 7.69
N ILE A 423 -20.05 9.97 7.38
CA ILE A 423 -20.91 9.07 8.18
C ILE A 423 -20.22 8.73 9.50
N PHE A 424 -18.92 8.44 9.46
CA PHE A 424 -18.13 8.24 10.68
C PHE A 424 -18.20 9.45 11.60
N ASP A 425 -17.90 10.66 11.08
CA ASP A 425 -17.88 11.90 11.86
C ASP A 425 -19.24 12.15 12.54
N SER A 426 -20.34 11.88 11.82
CA SER A 426 -21.70 12.02 12.34
C SER A 426 -22.00 11.01 13.46
N ASN A 427 -21.65 9.74 13.26
CA ASN A 427 -21.97 8.67 14.22
C ASN A 427 -21.11 8.77 15.48
N ILE A 428 -19.83 9.12 15.34
CA ILE A 428 -18.87 9.16 16.45
C ILE A 428 -19.02 10.41 17.33
N ALA A 429 -19.66 11.48 16.84
CA ALA A 429 -19.80 12.74 17.55
C ALA A 429 -20.47 12.60 18.93
N SER A 430 -21.40 11.66 19.08
CA SER A 430 -22.13 11.42 20.33
C SER A 430 -21.46 10.41 21.27
N VAL A 431 -20.37 9.79 20.85
CA VAL A 431 -19.70 8.69 21.57
C VAL A 431 -18.73 9.24 22.62
N THR A 432 -18.94 8.85 23.88
CA THR A 432 -18.19 9.36 25.05
C THR A 432 -17.33 8.30 25.73
N PRO A 433 -16.05 8.54 26.04
CA PRO A 433 -15.19 7.57 26.73
C PRO A 433 -15.66 7.21 28.14
N GLY A 434 -15.37 5.98 28.59
CA GLY A 434 -15.59 5.51 29.95
C GLY A 434 -15.40 4.00 30.12
N GLY A 435 -15.05 3.55 31.34
CA GLY A 435 -14.85 2.13 31.65
C GLY A 435 -13.40 1.66 31.49
N SER A 436 -13.21 0.34 31.41
CA SER A 436 -11.91 -0.33 31.14
C SER A 436 -11.96 -1.05 29.79
N THR A 437 -10.84 -1.53 29.26
CA THR A 437 -10.81 -2.15 27.92
C THR A 437 -10.41 -3.62 27.99
N PRO A 438 -11.24 -4.55 27.49
CA PRO A 438 -10.86 -5.96 27.41
C PRO A 438 -10.03 -6.24 26.16
N LEU A 439 -8.73 -5.93 26.17
CA LEU A 439 -7.89 -5.92 24.96
C LEU A 439 -7.86 -7.24 24.19
N ALA A 440 -7.81 -8.38 24.87
CA ALA A 440 -7.82 -9.67 24.19
C ALA A 440 -9.18 -9.92 23.50
N ASP A 441 -10.27 -9.67 24.23
CA ASP A 441 -11.62 -9.83 23.70
C ASP A 441 -11.89 -8.84 22.54
N ALA A 442 -11.39 -7.60 22.65
CA ALA A 442 -11.48 -6.57 21.62
C ALA A 442 -10.70 -6.90 20.35
N LEU A 443 -9.47 -7.38 20.50
CA LEU A 443 -8.67 -7.83 19.37
C LEU A 443 -9.37 -9.00 18.65
N GLN A 444 -9.90 -9.96 19.41
CA GLN A 444 -10.62 -11.10 18.87
C GLN A 444 -11.93 -10.68 18.17
N ASP A 445 -12.68 -9.74 18.74
CA ASP A 445 -13.92 -9.22 18.17
C ASP A 445 -13.67 -8.48 16.85
N VAL A 446 -12.74 -7.51 16.83
CA VAL A 446 -12.38 -6.77 15.60
C VAL A 446 -11.89 -7.73 14.52
N GLN A 447 -11.04 -8.69 14.88
CA GLN A 447 -10.62 -9.75 13.97
C GLN A 447 -11.82 -10.52 13.43
N ASN A 448 -12.74 -10.96 14.30
CA ASN A 448 -13.87 -11.80 13.92
C ASN A 448 -14.96 -11.05 13.18
N THR A 449 -15.13 -9.74 13.31
CA THR A 449 -16.29 -9.04 12.73
C THR A 449 -15.91 -8.09 11.60
N LEU A 450 -14.71 -7.52 11.62
CA LEU A 450 -14.28 -6.54 10.63
C LEU A 450 -13.24 -7.11 9.65
N VAL A 451 -12.40 -8.03 10.10
CA VAL A 451 -11.26 -8.53 9.32
C VAL A 451 -11.56 -9.89 8.70
N GLU A 452 -12.09 -10.84 9.48
CA GLU A 452 -12.43 -12.17 8.99
C GLU A 452 -13.73 -12.20 8.19
N THR A 453 -14.69 -11.36 8.58
CA THR A 453 -16.07 -11.48 8.12
C THR A 453 -16.45 -10.72 6.85
N PRO A 454 -15.55 -10.09 6.06
CA PRO A 454 -15.93 -9.74 4.70
C PRO A 454 -16.15 -10.94 3.79
N PHE A 455 -15.38 -12.02 3.94
CA PHE A 455 -15.48 -13.19 3.06
C PHE A 455 -14.86 -14.45 3.74
N GLY A 456 -15.71 -15.29 4.32
CA GLY A 456 -15.30 -16.48 5.11
C GLY A 456 -14.65 -17.63 4.32
N GLY A 457 -14.38 -17.45 3.02
CA GLY A 457 -13.83 -18.46 2.10
C GLY A 457 -12.59 -17.99 1.31
N ASP A 458 -11.91 -16.94 1.77
CA ASP A 458 -10.80 -16.31 1.05
C ASP A 458 -9.48 -17.10 1.07
N PRO A 459 -8.58 -16.81 0.11
CA PRO A 459 -7.28 -17.47 -0.01
C PRO A 459 -6.44 -17.35 1.25
N GLY A 460 -5.72 -18.43 1.59
CA GLY A 460 -4.85 -18.45 2.77
C GLY A 460 -3.67 -17.47 2.72
N ASP A 461 -3.29 -16.98 1.54
CA ASP A 461 -2.21 -16.00 1.35
C ASP A 461 -2.70 -14.55 1.22
N GLU A 462 -4.02 -14.30 1.27
CA GLU A 462 -4.57 -12.94 1.28
C GLU A 462 -4.18 -12.25 2.57
N ARG A 463 -3.39 -11.18 2.44
CA ARG A 463 -3.00 -10.39 3.61
C ARG A 463 -4.14 -9.48 4.04
N ARG A 464 -4.41 -9.51 5.34
CA ARG A 464 -5.39 -8.67 6.02
C ARG A 464 -4.70 -7.74 7.00
N TYR A 465 -5.38 -6.67 7.40
CA TYR A 465 -4.78 -5.63 8.24
C TYR A 465 -5.71 -5.26 9.39
N LEU A 466 -5.12 -4.93 10.53
CA LEU A 466 -5.87 -4.56 11.72
C LEU A 466 -5.09 -3.48 12.47
N ALA A 467 -5.69 -2.32 12.69
CA ALA A 467 -5.11 -1.24 13.50
C ALA A 467 -5.83 -1.15 14.85
N MET A 468 -5.10 -1.41 15.94
CA MET A 468 -5.56 -1.22 17.32
C MET A 468 -4.95 0.03 17.92
N LEU A 469 -5.78 0.99 18.31
CA LEU A 469 -5.38 2.11 19.15
C LEU A 469 -5.86 1.86 20.57
N THR A 470 -4.94 1.84 21.53
CA THR A 470 -5.23 1.70 22.96
C THR A 470 -4.36 2.60 23.80
N ASP A 471 -4.81 2.97 25.00
CA ASP A 471 -3.93 3.61 25.98
C ASP A 471 -3.20 2.62 26.89
N GLY A 472 -3.62 1.35 26.91
CA GLY A 472 -2.97 0.25 27.64
C GLY A 472 -3.08 0.28 29.17
N VAL A 473 -3.79 1.26 29.76
CA VAL A 473 -3.72 1.54 31.21
C VAL A 473 -4.65 0.66 32.04
N ARG A 474 -5.82 0.29 31.49
CA ARG A 474 -6.87 -0.42 32.24
C ARG A 474 -7.45 -1.55 31.41
N THR A 475 -6.93 -2.75 31.64
CA THR A 475 -7.48 -3.96 31.04
C THR A 475 -8.41 -4.70 31.98
N SER A 476 -9.55 -5.15 31.47
CA SER A 476 -10.44 -6.11 32.15
C SER A 476 -10.67 -7.32 31.24
N GLY A 477 -11.40 -8.35 31.66
CA GLY A 477 -11.68 -9.49 30.79
C GLY A 477 -10.48 -10.42 30.57
N SER A 478 -10.42 -11.07 29.40
CA SER A 478 -9.42 -12.10 29.13
C SER A 478 -8.00 -11.53 29.05
N PRO A 479 -6.98 -12.21 29.62
CA PRO A 479 -5.59 -11.81 29.46
C PRO A 479 -5.12 -12.03 28.01
N MET A 480 -4.17 -11.23 27.52
CA MET A 480 -3.63 -11.35 26.14
C MET A 480 -3.00 -12.71 25.81
N ASN A 481 -2.66 -13.53 26.80
CA ASN A 481 -2.18 -14.90 26.60
C ASN A 481 -3.31 -15.92 26.34
N SER A 482 -4.58 -15.53 26.43
CA SER A 482 -5.72 -16.36 26.04
C SER A 482 -5.77 -16.62 24.53
N ILE A 483 -5.19 -15.71 23.73
CA ILE A 483 -5.03 -15.86 22.28
C ILE A 483 -3.59 -16.34 22.03
N PRO A 484 -3.36 -17.54 21.46
CA PRO A 484 -2.02 -17.98 21.10
C PRO A 484 -1.35 -17.07 20.06
N ASN A 485 -0.02 -16.97 20.08
CA ASN A 485 0.72 -16.27 19.03
C ASN A 485 0.53 -16.97 17.67
N GLY A 486 0.41 -16.20 16.60
CA GLY A 486 0.11 -16.71 15.26
C GLY A 486 -1.34 -17.14 15.03
N SER A 487 -2.27 -16.90 15.97
CA SER A 487 -3.70 -17.22 15.79
C SER A 487 -4.34 -16.50 14.60
N PHE A 488 -3.80 -15.35 14.20
CA PHE A 488 -4.27 -14.54 13.07
C PHE A 488 -3.22 -14.51 11.96
N SER A 489 -2.82 -15.69 11.48
CA SER A 489 -1.64 -15.88 10.60
C SER A 489 -1.64 -15.08 9.30
N ARG A 490 -2.82 -14.64 8.83
CA ARG A 490 -2.99 -13.79 7.64
C ARG A 490 -3.20 -12.30 7.93
N THR A 491 -3.37 -11.92 9.19
CA THR A 491 -3.63 -10.53 9.59
C THR A 491 -2.35 -9.88 10.11
N ALA A 492 -1.88 -8.82 9.46
CA ALA A 492 -0.87 -7.93 10.02
C ALA A 492 -1.52 -6.95 11.00
N ILE A 493 -1.06 -6.99 12.26
CA ILE A 493 -1.61 -6.17 13.34
C ILE A 493 -0.69 -4.98 13.60
N PHE A 494 -1.24 -3.77 13.46
CA PHE A 494 -0.63 -2.53 13.90
C PHE A 494 -1.21 -2.16 15.26
N ALA A 495 -0.37 -1.95 16.25
CA ALA A 495 -0.77 -1.65 17.61
C ALA A 495 -0.15 -0.33 18.07
N MET A 496 -0.99 0.63 18.46
CA MET A 496 -0.59 1.90 19.02
C MET A 496 -0.96 1.99 20.49
N GLY A 497 0.03 2.28 21.33
CA GLY A 497 -0.16 2.77 22.69
C GLY A 497 -0.22 4.29 22.71
N PHE A 498 -1.28 4.88 23.25
CA PHE A 498 -1.45 6.33 23.29
C PHE A 498 -1.51 6.89 24.71
N GLY A 499 -0.47 7.63 25.09
CA GLY A 499 -0.29 8.16 26.43
C GLY A 499 1.18 8.31 26.79
N THR A 500 1.44 8.79 28.01
CA THR A 500 2.80 8.96 28.53
C THR A 500 3.50 7.60 28.67
N GLY A 501 4.83 7.58 28.82
CA GLY A 501 5.58 6.35 29.12
C GLY A 501 5.13 5.60 30.39
N ALA A 502 4.31 6.21 31.26
CA ALA A 502 3.67 5.55 32.40
C ALA A 502 2.35 4.85 32.05
N ASP A 503 1.69 5.28 30.96
CA ASP A 503 0.39 4.80 30.50
C ASP A 503 0.54 3.53 29.64
N VAL A 504 1.54 3.51 28.76
CA VAL A 504 1.65 2.53 27.69
C VAL A 504 2.45 1.29 28.10
N SER A 505 1.94 0.09 27.76
CA SER A 505 2.63 -1.18 27.94
C SER A 505 3.15 -1.74 26.61
N TYR A 506 4.45 -1.58 26.33
CA TYR A 506 5.07 -2.14 25.11
C TYR A 506 4.98 -3.65 25.03
N THR A 507 5.12 -4.35 26.16
CA THR A 507 4.96 -5.81 26.21
C THR A 507 3.57 -6.25 25.75
N THR A 508 2.54 -5.47 26.07
CA THR A 508 1.17 -5.75 25.61
C THR A 508 1.04 -5.52 24.10
N LEU A 509 1.56 -4.41 23.57
CA LEU A 509 1.55 -4.11 22.13
C LEU A 509 2.33 -5.16 21.32
N GLU A 510 3.51 -5.56 21.81
CA GLU A 510 4.33 -6.65 21.26
C GLU A 510 3.56 -7.97 21.24
N THR A 511 2.86 -8.28 22.33
CA THR A 511 2.03 -9.48 22.42
C THR A 511 0.85 -9.44 21.43
N MET A 512 0.23 -8.27 21.21
CA MET A 512 -0.81 -8.11 20.17
C MET A 512 -0.25 -8.36 18.78
N ARG A 513 0.88 -7.72 18.43
CA ARG A 513 1.56 -7.91 17.14
C ARG A 513 1.84 -9.38 16.88
N ASN A 514 2.35 -10.10 17.88
CA ASN A 514 2.69 -11.52 17.78
C ASN A 514 1.48 -12.46 17.60
N LYS A 515 0.23 -11.97 17.73
CA LYS A 515 -0.96 -12.74 17.35
C LYS A 515 -1.12 -12.84 15.85
N GLY A 516 -0.61 -11.86 15.11
CA GLY A 516 -0.74 -11.73 13.67
C GLY A 516 0.54 -12.05 12.90
N GLN A 517 0.52 -11.69 11.62
CA GLN A 517 1.67 -11.71 10.72
C GLN A 517 2.62 -10.54 11.03
N ILE A 518 3.91 -10.85 11.09
CA ILE A 518 4.98 -9.85 11.24
C ILE A 518 5.40 -9.36 9.86
N LEU A 519 5.45 -8.04 9.67
CA LEU A 519 5.88 -7.38 8.45
C LEU A 519 7.28 -6.77 8.63
N GLY A 520 7.94 -6.43 7.52
CA GLY A 520 9.17 -5.63 7.53
C GLY A 520 8.95 -4.13 7.78
N SER A 521 7.72 -3.73 8.09
CA SER A 521 7.37 -2.35 8.47
C SER A 521 7.09 -2.27 9.96
N GLN A 522 7.19 -1.06 10.53
CA GLN A 522 6.86 -0.83 11.93
C GLN A 522 5.38 -1.15 12.18
N GLN A 523 5.14 -2.05 13.15
CA GLN A 523 3.79 -2.45 13.57
C GLN A 523 3.45 -2.03 15.01
N ILE A 524 4.42 -1.50 15.75
CA ILE A 524 4.23 -1.04 17.14
C ILE A 524 4.50 0.44 17.19
N PHE A 525 3.55 1.20 17.72
CA PHE A 525 3.62 2.65 17.80
C PHE A 525 3.36 3.12 19.24
N HIS A 526 4.01 4.21 19.60
CA HIS A 526 3.78 4.95 20.83
C HIS A 526 3.49 6.39 20.46
N GLY A 527 2.41 6.97 20.97
CA GLY A 527 2.11 8.38 20.76
C GLY A 527 1.85 9.12 22.06
N GLU A 528 2.36 10.36 22.09
CA GLU A 528 2.08 11.35 23.14
C GLU A 528 1.50 12.65 22.58
N ASN A 529 1.28 12.72 21.27
CA ASN A 529 0.69 13.88 20.60
C ASN A 529 -0.15 13.44 19.40
N ALA A 530 -1.01 14.32 18.92
CA ALA A 530 -1.94 14.01 17.83
C ALA A 530 -1.23 13.73 16.49
N GLY A 531 -0.08 14.34 16.21
CA GLY A 531 0.70 14.03 15.00
C GLY A 531 1.17 12.58 14.94
N THR A 532 1.37 11.93 16.09
CA THR A 532 1.75 10.51 16.12
C THR A 532 0.58 9.60 15.78
N ILE A 533 -0.66 10.00 16.09
CA ILE A 533 -1.86 9.29 15.67
C ILE A 533 -1.99 9.35 14.15
N ASP A 534 -1.76 10.52 13.56
CA ASP A 534 -1.78 10.68 12.10
C ASP A 534 -0.76 9.75 11.42
N LYS A 535 0.48 9.70 11.93
CA LYS A 535 1.50 8.77 11.45
C LYS A 535 1.10 7.31 11.62
N PHE A 536 0.50 6.94 12.75
CA PHE A 536 0.05 5.57 12.98
C PHE A 536 -0.95 5.12 11.92
N PHE A 537 -2.00 5.91 11.69
CA PHE A 537 -3.02 5.57 10.70
C PHE A 537 -2.50 5.65 9.26
N SER A 538 -1.72 6.69 8.93
CA SER A 538 -1.13 6.85 7.60
C SER A 538 -0.16 5.71 7.26
N ASN A 539 0.71 5.29 8.20
CA ASN A 539 1.63 4.16 8.00
C ASN A 539 0.87 2.83 7.90
N SER A 540 -0.15 2.63 8.73
CA SER A 540 -0.98 1.41 8.70
C SER A 540 -1.74 1.30 7.37
N LEU A 541 -2.31 2.41 6.89
CA LEU A 541 -2.96 2.49 5.59
C LEU A 541 -1.96 2.22 4.47
N ALA A 542 -0.83 2.94 4.44
CA ALA A 542 0.20 2.79 3.41
C ALA A 542 0.65 1.33 3.29
N ALA A 543 0.92 0.66 4.42
CA ALA A 543 1.25 -0.76 4.44
C ALA A 543 0.11 -1.63 3.89
N ALA A 544 -1.15 -1.33 4.25
CA ALA A 544 -2.32 -2.06 3.78
C ALA A 544 -2.49 -1.98 2.26
N ILE A 545 -2.21 -0.82 1.68
CA ILE A 545 -2.33 -0.55 0.24
C ILE A 545 -1.02 -0.86 -0.54
N GLY A 546 0.01 -1.38 0.13
CA GLY A 546 1.26 -1.83 -0.50
C GLY A 546 2.24 -0.70 -0.86
N PHE A 547 2.19 0.41 -0.13
CA PHE A 547 3.12 1.53 -0.20
C PHE A 547 4.14 1.47 0.96
N THR A 548 5.32 2.07 0.75
CA THR A 548 6.40 2.15 1.75
C THR A 548 6.81 3.59 1.97
N THR A 549 7.15 3.95 3.20
CA THR A 549 7.58 5.30 3.56
C THR A 549 8.88 5.67 2.86
N ILE A 550 8.94 6.89 2.31
CA ILE A 550 10.17 7.46 1.74
C ILE A 550 10.59 8.77 2.41
N PHE A 551 9.64 9.50 2.97
CA PHE A 551 9.90 10.78 3.64
C PHE A 551 8.82 11.03 4.69
N ASP A 552 9.22 11.32 5.94
CA ASP A 552 8.28 11.35 7.08
C ASP A 552 8.61 12.45 8.15
N PRO A 553 8.71 13.74 7.81
CA PRO A 553 9.06 14.78 8.79
C PRO A 553 7.84 15.37 9.55
N VAL A 554 8.13 16.16 10.59
CA VAL A 554 7.25 17.22 11.09
C VAL A 554 7.94 18.55 11.04
N ILE A 555 7.17 19.58 10.73
CA ILE A 555 7.69 20.92 10.51
C ILE A 555 6.85 21.94 11.28
N GLU A 556 7.51 22.86 11.98
CA GLU A 556 6.88 24.02 12.63
C GLU A 556 6.90 25.23 11.70
N LEU A 557 5.73 25.76 11.36
CA LEU A 557 5.56 26.98 10.57
C LEU A 557 4.86 28.06 11.40
N PHE A 558 5.36 29.29 11.33
CA PHE A 558 4.62 30.45 11.82
C PHE A 558 3.64 30.97 10.78
N ALA A 559 2.61 31.66 11.23
CA ALA A 559 1.61 32.24 10.36
C ALA A 559 2.27 33.18 9.34
N GLY A 560 1.95 32.89 8.09
CA GLY A 560 2.44 33.51 6.88
C GLY A 560 3.77 32.94 6.34
N GLU A 561 4.34 31.92 6.97
CA GLU A 561 5.52 31.22 6.45
C GLU A 561 5.16 30.15 5.42
N HIS A 562 6.15 29.76 4.63
CA HIS A 562 6.13 28.59 3.78
C HIS A 562 7.47 27.84 3.79
N THR A 563 7.45 26.57 3.41
CA THR A 563 8.62 25.70 3.28
C THR A 563 8.51 24.85 2.02
N HIS A 564 9.65 24.38 1.52
CA HIS A 564 9.75 23.49 0.36
C HIS A 564 10.36 22.18 0.82
N LEU A 565 9.68 21.06 0.56
CA LEU A 565 10.14 19.72 0.92
C LEU A 565 10.48 18.95 -0.33
N TYR A 566 11.69 18.40 -0.36
CA TYR A 566 12.21 17.69 -1.52
C TYR A 566 12.23 16.19 -1.27
N PHE A 567 11.85 15.42 -2.28
CA PHE A 567 11.96 13.96 -2.30
C PHE A 567 12.32 13.46 -3.70
N ASP A 568 12.99 12.31 -3.78
CA ASP A 568 13.50 11.78 -5.05
C ASP A 568 12.62 10.65 -5.59
N ALA A 569 12.32 10.74 -6.89
CA ALA A 569 11.69 9.70 -7.67
C ALA A 569 12.71 9.02 -8.58
N THR A 570 12.77 7.70 -8.54
CA THR A 570 13.51 6.87 -9.50
C THR A 570 12.52 6.17 -10.43
N SER A 571 13.04 5.43 -11.40
CA SER A 571 12.25 4.56 -12.26
C SER A 571 11.68 3.34 -11.52
N ALA A 572 12.12 3.07 -10.29
CA ALA A 572 11.55 2.03 -9.43
C ALA A 572 10.17 2.41 -8.85
N GLU A 573 9.91 3.72 -8.67
CA GLU A 573 8.64 4.24 -8.18
C GLU A 573 7.56 4.28 -9.27
N ASP A 574 6.35 3.87 -8.90
CA ASP A 574 5.17 3.84 -9.77
C ASP A 574 4.10 4.85 -9.38
N SER A 575 3.93 5.02 -8.07
CA SER A 575 2.93 5.90 -7.50
C SER A 575 3.45 6.50 -6.20
N PHE A 576 3.06 7.73 -5.90
CA PHE A 576 3.25 8.37 -4.61
C PHE A 576 1.92 8.54 -3.90
N PHE A 577 1.92 8.27 -2.60
CA PHE A 577 0.83 8.58 -1.70
C PHE A 577 1.36 9.60 -0.70
N ILE A 578 0.85 10.82 -0.74
CA ILE A 578 1.32 11.97 0.03
C ILE A 578 0.21 12.39 0.97
N THR A 579 0.55 12.53 2.24
CA THR A 579 -0.36 13.06 3.24
C THR A 579 0.28 14.21 4.00
N ALA A 580 -0.50 15.25 4.26
CA ALA A 580 -0.08 16.38 5.08
C ALA A 580 -1.22 16.78 6.02
N GLN A 581 -0.99 16.72 7.33
CA GLN A 581 -1.96 17.10 8.36
C GLN A 581 -1.39 18.21 9.22
N GLY A 582 -2.01 19.39 9.12
CA GLY A 582 -1.84 20.42 10.14
C GLY A 582 -2.32 19.88 11.47
N MET A 583 -1.54 20.10 12.52
CA MET A 583 -1.91 19.59 13.84
C MET A 583 -3.21 20.21 14.35
N ASP A 584 -3.52 21.45 13.98
CA ASP A 584 -4.92 21.92 14.00
C ASP A 584 -5.70 21.27 12.83
N PHE A 585 -6.38 20.17 13.16
CA PHE A 585 -7.23 19.39 12.25
C PHE A 585 -8.42 20.16 11.69
N GLU A 586 -8.71 21.39 12.11
CA GLU A 586 -9.82 22.17 11.55
C GLU A 586 -9.33 23.42 10.81
N ASP A 587 -8.02 23.72 10.87
CA ASP A 587 -7.45 24.90 10.23
C ASP A 587 -7.46 24.74 8.71
N ARG A 588 -8.26 25.56 8.03
CA ARG A 588 -8.31 25.59 6.56
C ARG A 588 -7.25 26.48 5.94
N ASN A 589 -6.42 27.16 6.72
CA ASN A 589 -5.46 28.15 6.22
C ASN A 589 -4.11 27.57 5.79
N TRP A 590 -4.02 26.26 5.58
CA TRP A 590 -2.88 25.63 4.92
C TRP A 590 -2.98 25.78 3.41
N LYS A 591 -1.87 26.11 2.75
CA LYS A 591 -1.74 26.06 1.29
C LYS A 591 -0.68 25.04 0.88
N PHE A 592 -0.92 24.32 -0.21
CA PHE A 592 -0.03 23.30 -0.73
C PHE A 592 0.17 23.45 -2.24
N MET A 593 1.39 23.24 -2.70
CA MET A 593 1.71 23.11 -4.12
C MET A 593 2.68 21.94 -4.32
N LEU A 594 2.40 21.08 -5.29
CA LEU A 594 3.26 19.97 -5.65
C LEU A 594 3.86 20.23 -7.03
N HIS A 595 5.19 20.19 -7.12
CA HIS A 595 5.93 20.35 -8.36
C HIS A 595 6.61 19.03 -8.76
N GLY A 596 6.51 18.72 -10.05
CA GLY A 596 7.30 17.66 -10.68
C GLY A 596 8.76 18.09 -10.91
N PRO A 597 9.62 17.15 -11.33
CA PRO A 597 11.06 17.39 -11.49
C PRO A 597 11.42 18.39 -12.61
N ASN A 598 10.47 18.68 -13.49
CA ASN A 598 10.57 19.70 -14.54
C ASN A 598 10.06 21.09 -14.08
N GLY A 599 9.69 21.24 -12.79
CA GLY A 599 9.20 22.49 -12.20
C GLY A 599 7.71 22.75 -12.42
N TYR A 600 7.00 21.94 -13.20
CA TYR A 600 5.56 22.11 -13.40
C TYR A 600 4.78 21.83 -12.12
N VAL A 601 3.81 22.69 -11.84
CA VAL A 601 2.87 22.50 -10.73
C VAL A 601 1.83 21.46 -11.13
N LEU A 602 1.83 20.32 -10.43
CA LEU A 602 0.93 19.20 -10.65
C LEU A 602 -0.32 19.27 -9.74
N TYR A 603 -0.21 19.97 -8.61
CA TYR A 603 -1.32 20.29 -7.72
C TYR A 603 -1.08 21.67 -7.08
N GLY A 604 -2.12 22.49 -6.93
CA GLY A 604 -2.04 23.77 -6.23
C GLY A 604 -3.41 24.30 -5.82
N ASP A 605 -3.51 24.88 -4.63
CA ASP A 605 -4.79 25.35 -4.05
C ASP A 605 -5.42 26.55 -4.78
N ASP A 606 -4.63 27.35 -5.51
CA ASP A 606 -5.07 28.55 -6.23
C ASP A 606 -5.04 28.36 -7.77
N MET A 607 -5.19 27.13 -8.25
CA MET A 607 -5.24 26.83 -9.69
C MET A 607 -6.50 27.38 -10.37
N ALA A 608 -6.52 28.69 -10.62
CA ALA A 608 -7.31 29.28 -11.69
C ALA A 608 -6.62 28.91 -13.02
N HIS A 609 -7.32 28.13 -13.85
CA HIS A 609 -7.01 27.82 -15.25
C HIS A 609 -5.69 28.38 -15.79
N GLY A 610 -4.61 27.58 -15.69
CA GLY A 610 -3.37 27.87 -16.42
C GLY A 610 -3.60 27.63 -17.91
N HIS A 611 -3.48 28.69 -18.70
CA HIS A 611 -3.49 28.61 -20.17
C HIS A 611 -2.41 27.63 -20.63
N GLY A 612 -2.82 26.61 -21.38
CA GLY A 612 -1.92 25.73 -22.11
C GLY A 612 -1.20 26.52 -23.18
N GLU A 613 0.00 27.03 -22.86
CA GLU A 613 0.94 27.41 -23.89
C GLU A 613 1.51 26.14 -24.53
N SER A 614 1.40 26.09 -25.85
CA SER A 614 1.85 25.01 -26.72
C SER A 614 3.35 24.76 -26.55
N CYS A 615 3.73 23.78 -25.73
CA CYS A 615 5.11 23.31 -25.67
C CYS A 615 5.31 22.20 -26.72
N HIS A 616 6.29 22.38 -27.60
CA HIS A 616 6.74 21.41 -28.61
C HIS A 616 7.47 20.19 -28.00
N HIS A 617 7.51 20.07 -26.66
CA HIS A 617 8.09 18.98 -25.89
C HIS A 617 7.32 18.74 -24.57
N CYS A 618 5.98 18.72 -24.61
CA CYS A 618 5.17 18.42 -23.43
C CYS A 618 5.35 16.96 -23.00
N CYS A 619 5.93 16.75 -21.83
CA CYS A 619 5.73 15.56 -21.03
C CYS A 619 4.24 15.30 -20.79
N PRO A 620 3.72 14.08 -20.98
CA PRO A 620 2.44 13.70 -20.39
C PRO A 620 2.54 13.87 -18.87
N SER A 621 1.75 14.78 -18.30
CA SER A 621 1.74 15.00 -16.85
C SER A 621 1.25 13.73 -16.13
N PRO A 622 1.84 13.39 -14.98
CA PRO A 622 1.35 12.29 -14.15
C PRO A 622 -0.08 12.57 -13.69
N HIS A 623 -0.83 11.51 -13.41
CA HIS A 623 -2.21 11.65 -12.97
C HIS A 623 -2.24 11.95 -11.47
N VAL A 624 -2.94 13.01 -11.08
CA VAL A 624 -3.02 13.46 -9.69
C VAL A 624 -4.47 13.40 -9.22
N THR A 625 -4.70 12.63 -8.16
CA THR A 625 -5.97 12.65 -7.41
C THR A 625 -5.69 13.24 -6.04
N ALA A 626 -6.40 14.30 -5.67
CA ALA A 626 -6.18 14.98 -4.40
C ALA A 626 -7.50 15.29 -3.70
N LYS A 627 -7.47 15.26 -2.37
CA LYS A 627 -8.56 15.69 -1.51
C LYS A 627 -8.02 16.55 -0.37
N ARG A 628 -8.72 17.64 -0.10
CA ARG A 628 -8.41 18.55 1.00
C ARG A 628 -9.66 18.88 1.80
N SER A 629 -9.58 18.70 3.11
CA SER A 629 -10.60 19.12 4.08
C SER A 629 -9.96 19.23 5.46
N ASP A 630 -10.40 20.21 6.26
CA ASP A 630 -10.10 20.35 7.69
C ASP A 630 -8.60 20.07 8.01
N GLY A 631 -7.70 20.96 7.56
CA GLY A 631 -6.26 20.83 7.80
C GLY A 631 -5.53 19.64 7.16
N ARG A 632 -6.23 18.70 6.50
CA ARG A 632 -5.69 17.52 5.83
C ARG A 632 -5.62 17.70 4.32
N LEU A 633 -4.45 17.44 3.75
CA LEU A 633 -4.26 17.16 2.33
C LEU A 633 -3.89 15.68 2.15
N THR A 634 -4.54 15.03 1.19
CA THR A 634 -4.17 13.70 0.69
C THR A 634 -4.00 13.79 -0.82
N VAL A 635 -2.89 13.28 -1.36
CA VAL A 635 -2.60 13.24 -2.80
C VAL A 635 -2.13 11.84 -3.19
N VAL A 636 -2.71 11.29 -4.25
CA VAL A 636 -2.21 10.11 -4.97
C VAL A 636 -1.69 10.58 -6.33
N VAL A 637 -0.42 10.30 -6.60
CA VAL A 637 0.25 10.66 -7.85
C VAL A 637 0.64 9.37 -8.56
N GLN A 638 -0.04 9.06 -9.66
CA GLN A 638 0.25 7.88 -10.46
C GLN A 638 1.12 8.29 -11.64
N ARG A 639 2.26 7.60 -11.82
CA ARG A 639 3.16 7.84 -12.94
C ARG A 639 2.43 7.76 -14.27
N GLY A 640 1.55 6.77 -14.44
CA GLY A 640 0.87 6.57 -15.71
C GLY A 640 1.87 6.49 -16.87
N ASN A 641 1.50 7.02 -18.04
CA ASN A 641 2.38 7.09 -19.22
C ASN A 641 3.41 8.23 -19.19
N THR A 642 3.68 8.83 -18.02
CA THR A 642 4.69 9.87 -17.90
C THR A 642 6.07 9.31 -18.23
N ALA A 643 6.73 9.96 -19.20
CA ALA A 643 8.05 9.57 -19.66
C ALA A 643 9.10 9.70 -18.55
N LYS A 644 10.16 8.88 -18.61
CA LYS A 644 11.22 8.82 -17.59
C LYS A 644 11.76 10.21 -17.20
N HIS A 645 12.10 11.06 -18.18
CA HIS A 645 12.66 12.40 -17.95
C HIS A 645 11.70 13.40 -17.27
N CYS A 646 10.42 13.05 -17.17
CA CYS A 646 9.38 13.86 -16.54
C CYS A 646 8.99 13.32 -15.15
N TRP A 647 9.41 12.10 -14.82
CA TRP A 647 9.09 11.39 -13.58
C TRP A 647 10.30 11.29 -12.66
N VAL A 648 11.42 10.83 -13.20
CA VAL A 648 12.68 10.61 -12.47
C VAL A 648 13.33 11.96 -12.17
N GLY A 649 13.69 12.16 -10.90
CA GLY A 649 14.33 13.38 -10.43
C GLY A 649 13.76 13.84 -9.09
N LYS A 650 14.06 15.10 -8.76
CA LYS A 650 13.69 15.73 -7.50
C LYS A 650 12.31 16.36 -7.58
N TRP A 651 11.39 15.92 -6.74
CA TRP A 651 10.06 16.48 -6.57
C TRP A 651 10.04 17.47 -5.41
N GLU A 652 9.10 18.41 -5.44
CA GLU A 652 8.98 19.45 -4.43
C GLU A 652 7.53 19.59 -3.95
N LEU A 653 7.31 19.45 -2.64
CA LEU A 653 6.06 19.81 -1.96
C LEU A 653 6.26 21.13 -1.21
N MET A 654 5.67 22.20 -1.73
CA MET A 654 5.59 23.49 -1.06
C MET A 654 4.38 23.50 -0.11
N ILE A 655 4.60 23.98 1.11
CA ILE A 655 3.59 24.09 2.17
C ILE A 655 3.63 25.49 2.74
N ALA A 656 2.49 26.17 2.86
CA ALA A 656 2.39 27.47 3.51
C ALA A 656 1.31 27.48 4.59
N TYR A 657 1.56 28.16 5.70
CA TYR A 657 0.63 28.26 6.83
C TYR A 657 0.10 29.69 6.96
N LYS A 658 -1.22 29.91 6.90
CA LYS A 658 -1.86 31.25 7.01
C LYS A 658 -1.21 32.32 6.12
N ALA A 659 -0.63 31.91 4.99
CA ALA A 659 0.11 32.78 4.08
C ALA A 659 -0.76 33.25 2.92
N LYS A 660 -1.05 34.56 2.88
CA LYS A 660 -1.67 35.21 1.72
C LYS A 660 -0.67 35.39 0.58
N ASN A 661 0.55 35.79 0.93
CA ASN A 661 1.71 35.93 0.04
C ASN A 661 2.81 34.96 0.48
N ILE A 662 3.60 34.47 -0.48
CA ILE A 662 4.64 33.44 -0.28
C ILE A 662 6.01 34.15 -0.15
N ASP A 663 6.12 35.09 0.80
CA ASP A 663 7.30 35.94 0.98
C ASP A 663 8.17 35.53 2.18
N GLY A 664 7.59 34.87 3.19
CA GLY A 664 8.31 34.33 4.35
C GLY A 664 8.68 32.86 4.14
N MET A 665 9.90 32.58 3.66
CA MET A 665 10.39 31.20 3.51
C MET A 665 11.15 30.76 4.76
N VAL A 666 10.84 29.58 5.30
CA VAL A 666 11.67 28.89 6.26
C VAL A 666 12.49 27.81 5.54
N MET A 667 13.79 27.76 5.80
CA MET A 667 14.66 26.71 5.26
C MET A 667 14.85 25.61 6.31
N GLN A 668 14.23 24.46 6.05
CA GLN A 668 14.39 23.29 6.91
C GLN A 668 15.76 22.64 6.66
N MET A 669 16.48 22.39 7.75
CA MET A 669 17.74 21.68 7.71
C MET A 669 17.48 20.19 7.92
N LEU A 670 18.33 19.33 7.35
CA LEU A 670 18.12 17.88 7.41
C LEU A 670 18.01 17.33 8.84
N GLY A 671 18.78 17.88 9.78
CA GLY A 671 18.67 17.54 11.21
C GLY A 671 17.30 17.84 11.83
N GLU A 672 16.60 18.89 11.37
CA GLU A 672 15.24 19.22 11.82
C GLU A 672 14.20 18.30 11.15
N LEU A 673 14.39 17.96 9.87
CA LEU A 673 13.50 17.02 9.16
C LEU A 673 13.56 15.60 9.73
N MET A 674 14.70 15.20 10.30
CA MET A 674 14.90 13.89 10.95
C MET A 674 14.29 13.81 12.35
N PHE A 675 13.52 14.82 12.76
CA PHE A 675 12.84 14.84 14.04
C PHE A 675 11.67 13.83 14.08
N PRO A 676 11.71 12.83 14.99
CA PRO A 676 10.59 11.91 15.14
C PRO A 676 9.48 12.60 15.93
N VAL A 677 8.32 12.77 15.31
CA VAL A 677 7.10 13.37 15.92
C VAL A 677 6.74 12.74 17.26
N ALA A 678 6.89 11.43 17.34
CA ALA A 678 6.58 10.65 18.52
C ALA A 678 7.44 11.02 19.74
N ALA A 679 8.59 11.67 19.54
CA ALA A 679 9.49 12.07 20.62
C ALA A 679 8.98 13.27 21.44
N GLY A 680 7.95 13.99 20.95
CA GLY A 680 7.52 15.25 21.56
C GLY A 680 8.56 16.38 21.38
N PRO A 681 8.32 17.60 21.90
CA PRO A 681 9.23 18.72 21.68
C PRO A 681 10.65 18.44 22.22
N ILE A 682 11.67 18.58 21.37
CA ILE A 682 13.08 18.39 21.79
C ILE A 682 13.64 19.59 22.56
N ARG A 683 13.06 20.78 22.36
CA ARG A 683 13.56 22.01 22.98
C ARG A 683 12.59 22.47 24.06
N GLY A 684 13.14 22.71 25.26
CA GLY A 684 12.42 23.20 26.42
C GLY A 684 11.52 22.15 27.09
N HIS A 685 10.61 22.64 27.94
CA HIS A 685 9.78 21.76 28.76
C HIS A 685 8.73 21.01 27.95
N ARG A 686 8.62 19.69 28.20
CA ARG A 686 7.71 18.77 27.50
C ARG A 686 6.30 18.78 28.07
N TYR A 687 6.17 18.71 29.38
CA TYR A 687 4.88 18.54 30.07
C TYR A 687 4.42 19.82 30.80
N SER A 688 5.33 20.61 31.37
CA SER A 688 4.98 21.81 32.15
C SER A 688 4.37 22.91 31.27
N ARG A 689 4.57 22.85 29.95
CA ARG A 689 3.86 23.69 28.97
C ARG A 689 2.34 23.50 29.03
N LEU A 690 1.83 22.33 29.41
CA LEU A 690 0.41 22.06 29.59
C LEU A 690 -0.18 22.87 30.75
N LEU A 691 0.65 23.25 31.73
CA LEU A 691 0.24 24.11 32.85
C LEU A 691 0.13 25.59 32.46
N ALA A 692 0.71 25.99 31.31
CA ALA A 692 0.61 27.34 30.80
C ALA A 692 -0.64 27.48 29.92
N GLN A 693 -1.30 28.64 30.02
CA GLN A 693 -2.35 29.02 29.05
C GLN A 693 -1.76 28.97 27.63
N PRO A 694 -2.50 28.44 26.64
CA PRO A 694 -1.99 28.27 25.27
C PRO A 694 -1.22 29.49 24.77
N LYS A 695 -1.85 30.68 24.78
CA LYS A 695 -1.29 31.98 24.33
C LYS A 695 0.02 32.42 25.00
N LYS A 696 0.45 31.76 26.07
CA LYS A 696 1.71 32.06 26.79
C LYS A 696 2.79 31.01 26.56
N ARG A 697 2.49 29.94 25.84
CA ARG A 697 3.48 28.91 25.49
C ARG A 697 4.51 29.51 24.55
N THR A 698 5.73 29.00 24.59
CA THR A 698 6.78 29.40 23.64
C THR A 698 6.85 28.35 22.54
N ALA A 699 6.83 28.77 21.28
CA ALA A 699 7.04 27.89 20.13
C ALA A 699 8.40 27.19 20.21
N VAL A 700 8.50 25.95 19.74
CA VAL A 700 9.71 25.12 19.93
C VAL A 700 10.91 25.77 19.25
N ARG A 701 10.70 26.37 18.08
CA ARG A 701 11.75 27.08 17.32
C ARG A 701 12.29 28.32 18.04
N ASN A 702 11.51 28.93 18.93
CA ASN A 702 11.89 30.13 19.70
C ASN A 702 12.62 29.82 21.01
N ILE A 703 12.59 28.57 21.49
CA ILE A 703 13.25 28.20 22.75
C ILE A 703 14.75 28.15 22.51
N PHE A 704 15.53 29.08 23.06
CA PHE A 704 16.99 29.12 22.87
C PHE A 704 17.71 28.04 23.71
N THR A 705 18.57 27.26 23.06
CA THR A 705 19.37 26.18 23.64
C THR A 705 20.74 26.16 22.96
N LYS A 706 21.77 25.67 23.65
CA LYS A 706 23.06 25.37 23.02
C LYS A 706 22.91 24.10 22.19
N SER A 707 23.52 24.08 21.00
CA SER A 707 23.57 22.88 20.16
C SER A 707 24.26 21.74 20.92
N GLN A 708 23.59 20.59 20.99
CA GLN A 708 24.09 19.41 21.72
C GLN A 708 25.01 18.53 20.85
N HIS A 709 24.81 18.53 19.53
CA HIS A 709 25.54 17.73 18.55
C HIS A 709 25.36 18.29 17.12
N GLY A 710 26.05 17.72 16.12
CA GLY A 710 26.07 18.24 14.75
C GLY A 710 24.70 18.26 14.05
N LEU A 711 23.81 17.33 14.39
CA LEU A 711 22.44 17.29 13.88
C LEU A 711 21.42 18.20 14.60
N ASP A 712 21.76 18.82 15.73
CA ASP A 712 20.87 19.79 16.41
C ASP A 712 20.99 21.16 15.72
N MET A 713 20.45 21.21 14.51
CA MET A 713 20.34 22.40 13.68
C MET A 713 18.94 22.98 13.80
N ARG A 714 18.84 24.31 13.88
CA ARG A 714 17.56 25.02 13.78
C ARG A 714 17.29 25.40 12.34
N ALA A 715 16.02 25.39 11.96
CA ALA A 715 15.59 25.97 10.71
C ALA A 715 15.92 27.48 10.67
N LEU A 716 16.29 27.98 9.49
CA LEU A 716 16.51 29.42 9.29
C LEU A 716 15.15 30.11 9.23
N SER A 717 14.83 30.90 10.27
CA SER A 717 13.51 31.54 10.44
C SER A 717 13.33 32.78 9.56
N SER A 718 12.07 33.07 9.16
CA SER A 718 11.72 34.23 8.34
C SER A 718 11.40 35.50 9.17
N ASN A 719 11.93 35.63 10.39
CA ASN A 719 11.61 36.69 11.37
C ASN A 719 10.14 36.73 11.86
N ARG A 720 9.32 35.72 11.58
CA ARG A 720 7.90 35.67 12.00
C ARG A 720 7.69 34.97 13.35
N ASN A 721 8.71 34.99 14.20
CA ASN A 721 8.77 34.25 15.46
C ASN A 721 7.68 34.64 16.47
N ASP A 722 7.10 35.84 16.36
CA ASP A 722 6.08 36.35 17.27
C ASP A 722 4.64 36.03 16.82
N ASN A 723 4.47 35.35 15.68
CA ASN A 723 3.17 34.96 15.14
C ASN A 723 2.72 33.58 15.67
N ASP A 724 1.48 33.20 15.37
CA ASP A 724 0.95 31.86 15.67
C ASP A 724 1.81 30.78 14.98
N ALA A 725 2.31 29.82 15.75
CA ALA A 725 2.99 28.64 15.22
C ALA A 725 2.03 27.46 15.14
N CYS A 726 2.14 26.66 14.08
CA CYS A 726 1.49 25.36 13.98
C CYS A 726 2.44 24.35 13.36
N ASN A 727 2.36 23.12 13.87
CA ASN A 727 3.12 21.99 13.35
C ASN A 727 2.32 21.29 12.26
N ILE A 728 3.01 20.79 11.23
CA ILE A 728 2.44 19.95 10.19
C ILE A 728 3.18 18.63 10.10
N THR A 729 2.42 17.53 10.09
CA THR A 729 2.93 16.18 9.84
C THR A 729 2.84 15.89 8.36
N VAL A 730 3.95 15.50 7.74
CA VAL A 730 4.01 15.17 6.31
C VAL A 730 4.52 13.76 6.16
N ASN A 731 3.79 12.95 5.40
CA ASN A 731 4.23 11.61 5.04
C ASN A 731 4.20 11.47 3.52
N ILE A 732 5.27 10.94 2.96
CA ILE A 732 5.37 10.58 1.55
C ILE A 732 5.71 9.10 1.50
N TYR A 733 4.84 8.37 0.84
CA TYR A 733 4.99 6.95 0.59
C TYR A 733 5.11 6.70 -0.91
N SER A 734 5.74 5.61 -1.29
CA SER A 734 5.76 5.16 -2.67
C SER A 734 5.40 3.69 -2.79
N ARG A 735 4.71 3.36 -3.89
CA ARG A 735 4.63 1.99 -4.39
C ARG A 735 5.82 1.79 -5.32
N THR A 736 6.78 0.97 -4.87
CA THR A 736 8.12 0.94 -5.47
C THR A 736 8.74 -0.45 -5.48
N ASN A 737 9.61 -0.66 -6.47
CA ASN A 737 10.53 -1.79 -6.52
C ASN A 737 11.80 -1.57 -5.68
N LEU A 738 12.05 -0.35 -5.22
CA LEU A 738 13.17 0.02 -4.35
C LEU A 738 12.66 0.22 -2.92
N LYS A 739 12.67 -0.86 -2.14
CA LYS A 739 12.20 -0.83 -0.75
C LYS A 739 13.36 -0.58 0.19
N VAL A 740 13.17 0.39 1.08
CA VAL A 740 14.09 0.67 2.19
C VAL A 740 13.32 0.48 3.48
N THR A 741 13.77 -0.45 4.30
CA THR A 741 13.10 -0.81 5.56
C THR A 741 14.09 -0.78 6.71
N LEU A 742 13.62 -0.35 7.87
CA LEU A 742 14.36 -0.39 9.13
C LEU A 742 13.98 -1.67 9.86
N ASP A 743 14.96 -2.54 10.10
CA ASP A 743 14.76 -3.87 10.67
C ASP A 743 15.55 -3.99 11.99
N PRO A 744 14.94 -3.61 13.12
CA PRO A 744 15.55 -3.80 14.41
C PRO A 744 15.49 -5.26 14.83
N LYS A 745 16.55 -5.75 15.48
CA LYS A 745 16.59 -7.12 16.03
C LYS A 745 15.38 -7.43 16.93
N SER A 746 14.90 -6.43 17.65
CA SER A 746 13.66 -6.46 18.40
C SER A 746 13.06 -5.06 18.48
N LEU A 747 11.74 -4.96 18.41
CA LEU A 747 11.00 -3.71 18.65
C LEU A 747 10.83 -3.40 20.15
N VAL A 748 11.12 -4.38 21.02
CA VAL A 748 11.17 -4.22 22.47
C VAL A 748 12.43 -4.89 23.03
N ILE A 749 13.27 -4.13 23.72
CA ILE A 749 14.51 -4.61 24.36
C ILE A 749 14.52 -4.27 25.85
N LYS A 750 15.37 -4.92 26.63
CA LYS A 750 15.58 -4.56 28.04
C LYS A 750 16.58 -3.44 28.19
N SER A 751 16.42 -2.65 29.24
CA SER A 751 17.39 -1.64 29.65
C SER A 751 18.78 -2.27 29.82
N GLY A 752 19.78 -1.67 29.17
CA GLY A 752 21.17 -2.14 29.15
C GLY A 752 21.48 -3.16 28.06
N GLU A 753 20.51 -3.60 27.24
CA GLU A 753 20.78 -4.41 26.05
C GLU A 753 21.20 -3.53 24.86
N GLU A 754 22.14 -4.03 24.07
CA GLU A 754 22.55 -3.33 22.85
C GLU A 754 21.41 -3.28 21.83
N LEU A 755 21.20 -2.11 21.25
CA LEU A 755 20.23 -1.90 20.19
C LEU A 755 20.92 -1.88 18.83
N ASN A 756 20.40 -2.69 17.90
CA ASN A 756 20.86 -2.74 16.52
C ASN A 756 19.66 -2.62 15.57
N ILE A 757 19.76 -1.68 14.63
CA ILE A 757 18.77 -1.44 13.57
C ILE A 757 19.46 -1.59 12.22
N MET A 758 19.06 -2.61 11.46
CA MET A 758 19.54 -2.81 10.10
C MET A 758 18.77 -1.91 9.14
N VAL A 759 19.47 -1.27 8.22
CA VAL A 759 18.86 -0.59 7.07
C VAL A 759 18.87 -1.57 5.90
N ASN A 760 17.75 -2.26 5.72
CA ASN A 760 17.60 -3.23 4.66
C ASN A 760 17.15 -2.53 3.38
N MET A 761 17.95 -2.73 2.32
CA MET A 761 17.70 -2.22 0.98
C MET A 761 17.34 -3.40 0.09
N GLN A 762 16.19 -3.33 -0.59
CA GLN A 762 15.76 -4.37 -1.50
C GLN A 762 15.29 -3.75 -2.82
N ALA A 763 16.05 -4.01 -3.88
CA ALA A 763 15.62 -3.78 -5.26
C ALA A 763 15.01 -5.08 -5.81
N MET A 764 13.70 -5.05 -6.08
CA MET A 764 12.97 -6.16 -6.69
C MET A 764 13.39 -6.36 -8.15
N ILE A 765 13.78 -5.26 -8.81
CA ILE A 765 14.36 -5.18 -10.14
C ILE A 765 15.48 -4.14 -10.06
N GLY A 766 16.60 -4.36 -10.74
CA GLY A 766 17.75 -3.46 -10.71
C GLY A 766 18.64 -3.67 -9.47
N GLY A 767 19.58 -2.75 -9.26
CA GLY A 767 20.55 -2.79 -8.17
C GLY A 767 20.65 -1.46 -7.42
N VAL A 768 21.25 -1.49 -6.24
CA VAL A 768 21.47 -0.31 -5.38
C VAL A 768 22.94 -0.25 -4.98
N ASN A 769 23.57 0.91 -5.16
CA ASN A 769 24.97 1.16 -4.86
C ASN A 769 25.17 2.48 -4.09
N GLN A 770 26.39 2.69 -3.57
CA GLN A 770 26.85 3.94 -2.95
C GLN A 770 25.98 4.42 -1.77
N LEU A 771 25.72 3.51 -0.82
CA LEU A 771 24.89 3.81 0.34
C LEU A 771 25.64 4.60 1.41
N SER A 772 25.09 5.74 1.81
CA SER A 772 25.51 6.52 2.97
C SER A 772 24.29 6.95 3.79
N GLY A 773 24.51 7.23 5.06
CA GLY A 773 23.45 7.70 5.93
C GLY A 773 23.96 8.17 7.27
N PHE A 774 23.06 8.74 8.04
CA PHE A 774 23.28 9.13 9.43
C PHE A 774 21.95 9.10 10.18
N ALA A 775 22.01 9.07 11.51
CA ALA A 775 20.84 8.92 12.34
C ALA A 775 20.83 9.92 13.50
N ARG A 776 19.63 10.33 13.90
CA ARG A 776 19.36 11.08 15.13
C ARG A 776 18.54 10.18 16.04
N MET A 777 18.93 10.09 17.30
CA MET A 777 18.19 9.35 18.33
C MET A 777 17.67 10.31 19.39
N VAL A 778 16.38 10.18 19.68
CA VAL A 778 15.73 10.80 20.83
C VAL A 778 15.26 9.71 21.77
N ALA A 779 15.81 9.68 22.98
CA ALA A 779 15.52 8.69 24.00
C ALA A 779 14.99 9.37 25.28
N PRO A 780 14.44 8.64 26.25
CA PRO A 780 14.08 9.22 27.53
C PRO A 780 15.32 9.63 28.31
N GLY A 781 15.28 10.82 28.92
CA GLY A 781 16.35 11.31 29.81
C GLY A 781 16.27 10.74 31.23
N PHE A 782 15.08 10.32 31.65
CA PHE A 782 14.83 9.80 32.99
C PHE A 782 13.79 8.67 32.98
N ASP A 783 13.95 7.70 33.88
CA ASP A 783 12.99 6.62 34.12
C ASP A 783 11.72 7.17 34.82
N ILE A 784 10.69 7.45 34.04
CA ILE A 784 9.42 8.02 34.54
C ILE A 784 8.82 7.16 35.65
N GLN A 785 8.97 5.83 35.59
CA GLN A 785 8.40 4.92 36.59
C GLN A 785 9.08 5.06 37.96
N LYS A 786 10.36 5.46 38.01
CA LYS A 786 11.04 5.77 39.28
C LYS A 786 10.55 7.08 39.91
N LEU A 787 10.13 8.06 39.11
CA LEU A 787 9.55 9.32 39.62
C LEU A 787 8.09 9.16 40.05
N LEU A 788 7.34 8.32 39.32
CA LEU A 788 5.93 8.05 39.54
C LEU A 788 5.70 6.53 39.67
N PRO A 789 6.09 5.91 40.80
CA PRO A 789 5.76 4.51 41.06
C PRO A 789 4.24 4.32 40.99
N LYS A 790 3.75 3.35 40.21
CA LYS A 790 2.30 3.16 39.96
C LYS A 790 1.47 3.09 41.24
N ASP A 791 2.01 2.52 42.31
CA ASP A 791 1.43 2.43 43.65
C ASP A 791 1.39 3.77 44.41
N LYS A 792 2.35 4.68 44.15
CA LYS A 792 2.40 6.03 44.74
C LYS A 792 1.63 7.07 43.94
N VAL A 793 1.41 6.85 42.65
CA VAL A 793 0.52 7.68 41.82
C VAL A 793 -0.86 7.73 42.47
N ASP A 794 -1.43 6.58 42.86
CA ASP A 794 -2.71 6.50 43.59
C ASP A 794 -2.71 7.24 44.95
N ILE A 795 -1.57 7.33 45.64
CA ILE A 795 -1.43 8.04 46.92
C ILE A 795 -1.26 9.56 46.70
N ILE A 796 -0.51 9.96 45.68
CA ILE A 796 -0.35 11.37 45.25
C ILE A 796 -1.69 11.90 44.75
N LEU A 797 -2.43 11.09 43.98
CA LEU A 797 -3.81 11.34 43.55
C LEU A 797 -4.74 11.63 44.73
N LYS A 798 -4.65 10.85 45.82
CA LYS A 798 -5.41 11.10 47.07
C LYS A 798 -5.00 12.38 47.82
N LYS A 799 -3.74 12.84 47.70
CA LYS A 799 -3.26 14.07 48.35
C LYS A 799 -3.63 15.33 47.58
N ILE A 800 -3.65 15.27 46.24
CA ILE A 800 -3.97 16.41 45.37
C ILE A 800 -5.49 16.71 45.33
N GLU A 801 -6.34 15.71 45.55
CA GLU A 801 -7.80 15.89 45.75
C GLU A 801 -8.17 16.73 47.00
N HIS A 802 -7.22 17.00 47.90
CA HIS A 802 -7.43 17.82 49.09
C HIS A 802 -6.54 19.08 49.13
N PRO A 803 -6.80 20.10 48.31
CA PRO A 803 -6.46 21.45 48.71
C PRO A 803 -7.46 21.88 49.79
N LYS A 804 -6.96 22.33 50.95
CA LYS A 804 -7.77 23.05 51.94
C LYS A 804 -8.57 24.16 51.24
N ARG A 805 -9.88 23.94 51.05
CA ARG A 805 -10.83 25.01 50.76
C ARG A 805 -11.09 25.76 52.06
N GLU A 806 -10.29 26.77 52.34
CA GLU A 806 -10.79 27.93 53.08
C GLU A 806 -11.45 28.87 52.06
N ASN A 807 -12.76 29.07 52.24
CA ASN A 807 -13.62 30.09 51.62
C ASN A 807 -13.80 30.03 50.10
N ASP A 808 -14.87 29.34 49.67
CA ASP A 808 -15.97 30.01 48.97
C ASP A 808 -17.16 29.07 48.78
N GLY A 809 -18.29 29.48 49.36
CA GLY A 809 -19.54 28.74 49.29
C GLY A 809 -20.20 28.91 47.93
N LYS A 810 -20.24 27.83 47.15
CA LYS A 810 -21.34 27.51 46.22
C LYS A 810 -21.36 26.00 45.99
N LYS A 811 -22.48 25.38 46.33
CA LYS A 811 -22.84 24.00 46.01
C LYS A 811 -23.32 23.99 44.56
N ASP A 812 -22.61 23.28 43.69
CA ASP A 812 -23.20 22.64 42.51
C ASP A 812 -22.40 21.37 42.19
N GLY A 813 -23.14 20.35 41.74
CA GLY A 813 -22.73 18.95 41.78
C GLY A 813 -21.62 18.55 40.80
N LYS A 814 -20.74 17.68 41.31
CA LYS A 814 -19.91 16.69 40.58
C LYS A 814 -19.17 17.19 39.33
N CYS A 815 -17.99 17.77 39.55
CA CYS A 815 -16.86 17.61 38.63
C CYS A 815 -15.79 16.80 39.38
N LYS A 816 -15.80 15.48 39.23
CA LYS A 816 -14.58 14.68 39.48
C LYS A 816 -13.70 14.95 38.26
N SER A 817 -12.78 15.91 38.35
CA SER A 817 -11.69 15.99 37.38
C SER A 817 -10.82 14.76 37.62
N GLU A 818 -10.99 13.72 36.79
CA GLU A 818 -10.03 12.61 36.75
C GLU A 818 -8.65 13.23 36.43
N LEU A 819 -7.72 13.13 37.37
CA LEU A 819 -6.41 13.80 37.29
C LEU A 819 -5.53 13.13 36.22
N ASP A 820 -5.03 13.93 35.29
CA ASP A 820 -4.22 13.55 34.14
C ASP A 820 -2.72 13.42 34.48
N ILE A 821 -2.11 12.28 34.15
CA ILE A 821 -0.68 12.01 34.38
C ILE A 821 0.22 13.03 33.67
N ALA A 822 -0.16 13.53 32.49
CA ALA A 822 0.60 14.55 31.79
C ALA A 822 0.67 15.86 32.59
N LEU A 823 -0.41 16.23 33.29
CA LEU A 823 -0.42 17.41 34.17
C LEU A 823 0.44 17.19 35.43
N ILE A 824 0.45 15.98 36.00
CA ILE A 824 1.31 15.63 37.14
C ILE A 824 2.79 15.74 36.74
N LEU A 825 3.17 15.18 35.60
CA LEU A 825 4.51 15.31 35.04
C LEU A 825 4.86 16.78 34.79
N GLY A 826 3.91 17.59 34.33
CA GLY A 826 4.12 19.02 34.14
C GLY A 826 4.44 19.77 35.44
N HIS A 827 3.81 19.40 36.56
CA HIS A 827 4.13 19.99 37.87
C HIS A 827 5.53 19.57 38.33
N LEU A 828 5.89 18.30 38.16
CA LEU A 828 7.22 17.78 38.52
C LEU A 828 8.34 18.42 37.69
N GLU A 829 8.14 18.57 36.39
CA GLU A 829 9.09 19.22 35.48
C GLU A 829 9.32 20.68 35.86
N LYS A 830 8.30 21.38 36.39
CA LYS A 830 8.43 22.76 36.86
C LYS A 830 9.15 22.88 38.20
N GLU A 831 8.99 21.91 39.09
CA GLU A 831 9.56 21.94 40.44
C GLU A 831 11.03 21.47 40.49
N LYS A 832 11.46 20.62 39.55
CA LYS A 832 12.82 20.09 39.48
C LYS A 832 13.60 20.73 38.34
N GLU A 833 14.46 21.69 38.68
CA GLU A 833 15.40 22.27 37.71
C GLU A 833 16.26 21.16 37.05
N GLY A 834 16.37 21.21 35.73
CA GLY A 834 17.17 20.26 34.94
C GLY A 834 16.51 18.91 34.64
N LEU A 835 15.23 18.71 34.99
CA LEU A 835 14.50 17.48 34.65
C LEU A 835 13.99 17.53 33.20
N GLU A 836 14.87 17.27 32.24
CA GLU A 836 14.49 17.09 30.83
C GLU A 836 14.16 15.60 30.59
N PHE A 837 12.95 15.32 30.11
CA PHE A 837 12.50 13.93 29.89
C PHE A 837 13.10 13.27 28.66
N ILE A 838 14.05 13.91 27.99
CA ILE A 838 14.60 13.46 26.72
C ILE A 838 16.13 13.57 26.70
N LYS A 839 16.73 12.69 25.91
CA LYS A 839 18.14 12.70 25.51
C LYS A 839 18.16 12.75 23.99
N ASP A 840 18.77 13.79 23.43
CA ASP A 840 18.93 13.99 21.99
C ASP A 840 20.39 13.78 21.60
N SER A 841 20.63 12.96 20.58
CA SER A 841 21.98 12.58 20.18
C SER A 841 22.07 12.19 18.72
N GLU A 842 23.22 12.49 18.12
CA GLU A 842 23.62 11.94 16.84
C GLU A 842 24.12 10.50 17.01
N VAL A 843 23.67 9.60 16.14
CA VAL A 843 24.08 8.20 16.13
C VAL A 843 24.68 7.87 14.77
N LYS A 844 25.82 7.16 14.80
CA LYS A 844 26.51 6.75 13.59
C LYS A 844 25.71 5.65 12.88
N VAL A 845 25.53 5.82 11.57
CA VAL A 845 25.16 4.75 10.66
C VAL A 845 26.46 4.23 10.06
N VAL A 846 26.72 2.94 10.20
CA VAL A 846 27.98 2.33 9.78
C VAL A 846 27.74 1.12 8.89
N SER A 847 28.74 0.79 8.07
CA SER A 847 28.86 -0.48 7.37
C SER A 847 30.16 -1.15 7.84
N HIS A 848 30.11 -2.45 8.12
CA HIS A 848 31.30 -3.25 8.43
C HIS A 848 31.57 -4.19 7.26
N GLU A 849 32.80 -4.19 6.74
CA GLU A 849 33.26 -5.12 5.68
C GLU A 849 32.39 -5.10 4.40
N GLY A 850 31.80 -3.94 4.07
CA GLY A 850 30.88 -3.81 2.93
C GLY A 850 29.48 -4.41 3.18
N GLY A 851 29.16 -4.79 4.42
CA GLY A 851 27.83 -5.24 4.84
C GLY A 851 26.79 -4.12 4.87
N PRO A 852 25.50 -4.45 5.09
CA PRO A 852 24.41 -3.47 5.13
C PRO A 852 24.64 -2.37 6.17
N LEU A 853 24.13 -1.17 5.86
CA LEU A 853 24.12 -0.05 6.79
C LEU A 853 23.34 -0.45 8.05
N HIS A 854 23.85 -0.09 9.21
CA HIS A 854 23.18 -0.33 10.47
C HIS A 854 23.49 0.76 11.50
N VAL A 855 22.56 0.91 12.43
CA VAL A 855 22.67 1.77 13.61
C VAL A 855 22.95 0.89 14.81
N HIS A 856 23.94 1.27 15.62
CA HIS A 856 24.29 0.56 16.84
C HIS A 856 24.33 1.50 18.04
N VAL A 857 23.57 1.18 19.09
CA VAL A 857 23.51 1.93 20.35
C VAL A 857 23.78 0.98 21.51
N LYS A 858 24.86 1.23 22.26
CA LYS A 858 25.27 0.38 23.39
C LYS A 858 24.51 0.69 24.67
N ASP A 859 24.24 1.97 24.93
CA ASP A 859 23.76 2.44 26.22
C ASP A 859 22.25 2.74 26.17
N THR A 860 21.43 1.70 26.35
CA THR A 860 19.95 1.78 26.44
C THR A 860 19.50 1.76 27.91
N GLU A 861 20.18 2.50 28.77
CA GLU A 861 20.02 2.36 30.23
C GLU A 861 18.69 2.87 30.78
N VAL A 862 18.01 3.78 30.08
CA VAL A 862 16.79 4.43 30.59
C VAL A 862 15.55 3.78 29.95
N PRO A 863 14.63 3.18 30.74
CA PRO A 863 13.39 2.66 30.19
C PRO A 863 12.51 3.74 29.54
N GLY A 864 11.88 3.40 28.42
CA GLY A 864 10.93 4.22 27.65
C GLY A 864 11.12 4.05 26.14
N THR A 865 10.55 4.92 25.31
CA THR A 865 10.70 4.81 23.85
C THR A 865 11.93 5.55 23.34
N TYR A 866 12.71 4.85 22.53
CA TYR A 866 13.81 5.39 21.75
C TYR A 866 13.33 5.59 20.32
N HIS A 867 13.35 6.85 19.87
CA HIS A 867 12.94 7.24 18.53
C HIS A 867 14.18 7.52 17.68
N PHE A 868 14.17 7.01 16.45
CA PHE A 868 15.24 7.21 15.49
C PHE A 868 14.69 7.87 14.25
N GLY A 869 15.33 8.95 13.82
CA GLY A 869 15.21 9.47 12.45
C GLY A 869 16.48 9.09 11.70
N ILE A 870 16.33 8.41 10.56
CA ILE A 870 17.44 7.88 9.77
C ILE A 870 17.33 8.45 8.36
N TYR A 871 18.39 9.14 7.93
CA TYR A 871 18.56 9.59 6.56
C TYR A 871 19.48 8.63 5.83
N VAL A 872 19.06 8.21 4.65
CA VAL A 872 19.84 7.33 3.78
C VAL A 872 19.79 7.87 2.36
N GLU A 873 20.92 7.88 1.69
CA GLU A 873 21.05 8.23 0.28
C GLU A 873 21.80 7.13 -0.48
N GLY A 874 21.55 7.05 -1.77
CA GLY A 874 22.20 6.07 -2.63
C GLY A 874 21.87 6.27 -4.11
N THR A 875 22.33 5.31 -4.91
CA THR A 875 22.09 5.30 -6.36
C THR A 875 21.41 4.00 -6.76
N TYR A 876 20.26 4.12 -7.40
CA TYR A 876 19.53 3.02 -8.01
C TYR A 876 19.97 2.85 -9.47
N ILE A 877 20.27 1.63 -9.88
CA ILE A 877 20.68 1.30 -11.25
C ILE A 877 19.59 0.42 -11.87
N PRO A 878 18.78 0.95 -12.79
CA PRO A 878 17.73 0.19 -13.45
C PRO A 878 18.33 -0.97 -14.25
N ASN A 879 17.71 -2.15 -14.16
CA ASN A 879 18.10 -3.37 -14.89
C ASN A 879 19.51 -3.90 -14.61
N ALA A 880 20.24 -3.37 -13.62
CA ALA A 880 21.46 -4.02 -13.16
C ALA A 880 21.15 -5.46 -12.71
N PRO A 881 22.04 -6.43 -12.99
CA PRO A 881 21.88 -7.78 -12.50
C PRO A 881 21.74 -7.75 -10.98
N ASN A 882 20.75 -8.49 -10.48
CA ASN A 882 20.50 -8.62 -9.06
C ASN A 882 21.62 -9.50 -8.48
N GLU A 883 22.82 -8.95 -8.36
CA GLU A 883 23.91 -9.62 -7.68
C GLU A 883 23.49 -9.79 -6.22
N LYS A 884 23.17 -11.03 -5.85
CA LYS A 884 22.97 -11.44 -4.47
C LYS A 884 24.10 -10.83 -3.64
N ASN A 885 23.82 -9.85 -2.78
CA ASN A 885 24.49 -9.44 -1.52
C ASN A 885 25.95 -9.87 -1.25
N ASN A 886 26.78 -10.13 -2.26
CA ASN A 886 28.10 -10.71 -2.14
C ASN A 886 29.05 -9.87 -2.97
N HIS A 887 29.61 -8.86 -2.30
CA HIS A 887 31.05 -8.67 -2.21
C HIS A 887 31.85 -8.76 -3.52
N GLU A 888 31.60 -7.89 -4.50
CA GLU A 888 32.68 -7.48 -5.41
C GLU A 888 32.63 -5.96 -5.65
N HIS A 889 33.60 -5.25 -5.05
CA HIS A 889 33.94 -3.89 -5.45
C HIS A 889 34.74 -3.96 -6.77
N GLY A 890 34.03 -4.12 -7.88
CA GLY A 890 34.61 -3.92 -9.20
C GLY A 890 34.59 -2.43 -9.57
N ASN A 891 35.77 -1.83 -9.78
CA ASN A 891 35.90 -0.56 -10.49
C ASN A 891 35.23 -0.70 -11.87
N MET A 892 34.02 -0.15 -12.03
CA MET A 892 33.34 -0.10 -13.33
C MET A 892 33.72 1.19 -14.06
N GLU A 893 34.92 1.20 -14.66
CA GLU A 893 35.19 2.10 -15.81
C GLU A 893 34.61 1.52 -17.12
N ASN A 894 34.03 0.32 -17.10
CA ASN A 894 33.43 -0.34 -18.27
C ASN A 894 32.15 -1.13 -17.90
N ALA A 895 31.05 -0.44 -17.55
CA ALA A 895 29.73 -1.07 -17.53
C ALA A 895 29.24 -1.30 -18.99
N PRO A 896 28.69 -2.46 -19.34
CA PRO A 896 28.15 -2.72 -20.67
C PRO A 896 27.02 -1.73 -21.00
N ALA A 897 26.90 -1.33 -22.27
CA ALA A 897 25.98 -0.32 -22.79
C ALA A 897 24.45 -0.59 -22.60
N ASN A 898 24.09 -1.62 -21.82
CA ASN A 898 22.71 -2.06 -21.56
C ASN A 898 22.26 -1.86 -20.09
N GLU A 899 23.13 -1.36 -19.19
CA GLU A 899 22.75 -0.99 -17.82
C GLU A 899 22.13 0.42 -17.81
N GLY A 900 20.99 0.59 -17.14
CA GLY A 900 20.28 1.88 -17.12
C GLY A 900 21.11 2.98 -16.46
N GLU A 901 20.91 4.24 -16.88
CA GLU A 901 21.57 5.39 -16.24
C GLU A 901 21.32 5.39 -14.73
N PRO A 902 22.36 5.59 -13.90
CA PRO A 902 22.22 5.62 -12.45
C PRO A 902 21.32 6.77 -11.98
N GLU A 903 20.42 6.48 -11.03
CA GLU A 903 19.38 7.38 -10.52
C GLU A 903 19.57 7.60 -9.02
N THR A 904 19.89 8.83 -8.61
CA THR A 904 20.10 9.16 -7.19
C THR A 904 18.78 9.15 -6.42
N PHE A 905 18.80 8.69 -5.18
CA PHE A 905 17.66 8.76 -4.29
C PHE A 905 18.08 9.05 -2.85
N SER A 906 17.16 9.63 -2.09
CA SER A 906 17.25 9.75 -0.64
C SER A 906 15.97 9.28 0.05
N ARG A 907 16.10 8.82 1.30
CA ARG A 907 15.01 8.36 2.16
C ARG A 907 15.20 8.94 3.56
N LEU A 908 14.10 9.40 4.15
CA LEU A 908 14.03 9.83 5.54
C LEU A 908 13.00 8.97 6.25
N LEU A 909 13.47 8.08 7.10
CA LEU A 909 12.67 7.06 7.77
C LEU A 909 12.72 7.25 9.27
N ASN A 910 11.59 7.03 9.94
CA ASN A 910 11.53 7.02 11.39
C ASN A 910 11.19 5.62 11.91
N ILE A 911 11.73 5.28 13.06
CA ILE A 911 11.33 4.09 13.82
C ILE A 911 11.33 4.39 15.31
N SER A 912 10.45 3.72 16.05
CA SER A 912 10.39 3.80 17.51
C SER A 912 10.56 2.42 18.12
N ILE A 913 11.38 2.32 19.17
CA ILE A 913 11.75 1.07 19.82
C ILE A 913 11.52 1.21 21.33
N GLY A 914 10.80 0.27 21.91
CA GLY A 914 10.52 0.25 23.34
C GLY A 914 11.68 -0.33 24.14
N VAL A 915 12.14 0.38 25.16
CA VAL A 915 13.10 -0.12 26.15
C VAL A 915 12.37 -0.31 27.47
N ILE A 916 12.29 -1.55 27.95
CA ILE A 916 11.62 -1.88 29.21
C ILE A 916 12.62 -2.00 30.35
N GLY A 917 12.17 -1.76 31.59
CA GLY A 917 12.98 -2.03 32.79
C GLY A 917 13.47 -3.48 32.83
N ALA A 918 14.65 -3.68 33.41
CA ALA A 918 15.37 -4.97 33.45
C ALA A 918 14.56 -6.12 34.08
#